data_AF-A0A4U0R8G0-F1
#
_entry.id   AF-A0A4U0R8G0-F1
#
_cell.length_a   1.000
_cell.length_b   1.000
_cell.length_c   1.000
_cell.angle_alpha   90.00
_cell.angle_beta   90.00
_cell.angle_gamma   90.00
#
_symmetry.space_group_name_H-M   'P 1'
#
loop_
_entity.id
_entity.type
_entity.pdbx_description
1 polymer ?
#
loop_
_entity_poly.entity_id
_entity_poly.type
_entity_poly.pdbx_seq_one_letter_code
_entity_poly.pdbx_strand_id
1 'polypeptide(L)'
;MLNDCKTSCIPCGLHQPRRNSYFDGKLLVARDFSDEQDYHRGHRQMHNALLHGTGTVCGLKLIEHPSETCRRDFIVVEPGLALDCCGQEIVVPKSALVRVADLVRADPDLQAALDGTAHLFVAIERCDAGAERMPVILPGCASEDGGAFGRIAEGYRFALFAAEARDVTPVKVPQNPRLDWVHTFSYEGGVPKAVHVNEGEALVQIATQDGIGARLLGYDRDTHDLDALVGGSKTVSDTASSREARLVFVAGAGFSGTVPNGIGIWRAAGLGGTAEPERVIPIKGTAARIAVSPSSGTLYVLELDGTASRLVSYSQAVIDAYLADGDASVLDGQPDLTFDHGFGAAGDAPGRGASMMEITRDGRFLALSSPVGAAKDRLYLIDTSKFREGGMTQGDAVASGYAPEAAERIDLVKWSFDDGYLYVVSREAASAQTILLTRYLLIDGEARLEKAGRGVKLVGTAYDIALAPTETRAYLLMADAEGVTRFTTVGLDAVKSQDAGPPPETGLSPDAFRIDGQGRSLALAGNGTRLYLAAAAAEETMPPHGLVAVIDIAEEDCGIHFRKPVQGCASCGTDQHRVVLGHVAGYVWPGEGRDLPRIRDPERASEGDLALDNFAFRPIVPSASTLKEVIDCILAQGVAEGPPGPRGDPGARGEDGVSGEDGKVVTQVTVATLNPNQPATASVADNGPGLTLTLGIPRGAAGQPGQPGTPGTGLAPGNPIVALSWQHAGMHWAGNRSKFTDVFREQGIAIAFEKPVIWKDFTGSEEAGRSMLIELELPLIDHDHGLVHWVTPQLWAHPIDNPVINGDFLESWDILDAADLTPGVCLRADEKFHLDLNLDPDLGFRVLLYGDFVRTEDGVAVDGTFLGGQLPTGASGGGSTFRSWFTLERD
;
A
#
# COMPACT_ATOMS: atom_id res chain seq x y z
N MET A 1 12.92 31.59 17.89
CA MET A 1 13.41 31.88 16.52
C MET A 1 12.88 30.87 15.49
N LEU A 2 11.73 30.22 15.72
CA LEU A 2 11.21 29.14 14.85
C LEU A 2 10.15 29.58 13.84
N ASN A 3 9.76 30.86 13.82
CA ASN A 3 8.70 31.35 12.90
C ASN A 3 9.22 31.92 11.57
N ASP A 4 10.50 32.28 11.44
CA ASP A 4 11.02 32.96 10.25
C ASP A 4 11.54 32.00 9.16
N CYS A 5 11.51 30.68 9.37
CA CYS A 5 12.03 29.72 8.40
C CYS A 5 10.95 29.08 7.49
N LYS A 6 9.78 29.71 7.38
CA LYS A 6 8.62 29.20 6.63
C LYS A 6 8.62 29.51 5.11
N THR A 7 9.73 29.96 4.52
CA THR A 7 9.78 30.38 3.10
C THR A 7 10.79 29.66 2.21
N SER A 8 11.50 28.63 2.69
CA SER A 8 12.43 27.85 1.84
C SER A 8 12.07 26.37 1.77
N CYS A 9 12.11 25.77 0.57
CA CYS A 9 11.83 24.35 0.28
C CYS A 9 12.93 23.35 0.67
N ILE A 10 13.86 23.83 1.48
CA ILE A 10 14.86 23.02 2.14
C ILE A 10 14.16 22.35 3.33
N PRO A 11 14.37 21.04 3.63
CA PRO A 11 13.73 20.38 4.76
C PRO A 11 13.80 21.28 6.00
N CYS A 12 12.62 21.48 6.59
CA CYS A 12 12.27 22.55 7.51
C CYS A 12 13.35 22.66 8.61
N GLY A 13 14.30 23.59 8.44
CA GLY A 13 15.36 23.79 9.42
C GLY A 13 16.78 23.33 9.09
N LEU A 14 17.22 23.25 7.81
CA LEU A 14 18.66 23.29 7.51
C LEU A 14 19.24 24.67 7.86
N HIS A 15 19.52 24.86 9.14
CA HIS A 15 20.31 25.95 9.66
C HIS A 15 21.73 25.45 9.94
N GLN A 16 22.70 26.36 9.94
CA GLN A 16 24.05 26.02 10.39
C GLN A 16 23.97 25.50 11.84
N PRO A 17 24.40 24.26 12.12
CA PRO A 17 24.31 23.70 13.46
C PRO A 17 25.23 24.47 14.41
N ARG A 18 24.66 25.00 15.50
CA ARG A 18 25.39 25.72 16.55
C ARG A 18 25.25 24.95 17.86
N ARG A 19 26.36 24.40 18.35
CA ARG A 19 26.38 23.70 19.64
C ARG A 19 26.90 24.60 20.75
N ASN A 20 26.43 24.36 21.97
CA ASN A 20 26.95 25.03 23.15
C ASN A 20 28.42 24.65 23.37
N SER A 21 29.29 25.64 23.59
CA SER A 21 30.70 25.42 23.94
C SER A 21 30.86 25.56 25.45
N TYR A 22 31.33 24.48 26.09
CA TYR A 22 31.56 24.39 27.53
C TYR A 22 32.96 24.88 27.90
N PHE A 23 33.04 25.78 28.87
CA PHE A 23 34.29 26.24 29.48
C PHE A 23 34.05 26.68 30.93
N ASP A 24 35.09 26.61 31.75
CA ASP A 24 34.99 26.92 33.17
C ASP A 24 34.56 28.37 33.42
N GLY A 25 33.62 28.55 34.35
CA GLY A 25 33.08 29.86 34.70
C GLY A 25 31.97 30.38 33.76
N LYS A 26 31.57 29.62 32.73
CA LYS A 26 30.41 29.96 31.90
C LYS A 26 29.10 29.74 32.66
N LEU A 27 28.27 30.78 32.75
CA LEU A 27 26.89 30.67 33.24
C LEU A 27 26.00 30.04 32.15
N LEU A 28 25.26 29.00 32.49
CA LEU A 28 24.25 28.38 31.62
C LEU A 28 22.86 28.77 32.11
N VAL A 29 22.03 29.27 31.20
CA VAL A 29 20.63 29.65 31.49
C VAL A 29 19.67 28.88 30.59
N ALA A 30 18.35 29.00 30.83
CA ALA A 30 17.32 28.27 30.08
C ALA A 30 17.50 28.35 28.55
N ARG A 31 17.89 29.52 28.03
CA ARG A 31 18.22 29.69 26.61
C ARG A 31 19.32 28.74 26.13
N ASP A 32 20.41 28.55 26.88
CA ASP A 32 21.52 27.69 26.46
C ASP A 32 21.08 26.21 26.38
N PHE A 33 20.22 25.77 27.31
CA PHE A 33 19.64 24.42 27.29
C PHE A 33 18.55 24.25 26.22
N SER A 34 17.80 25.30 25.89
CA SER A 34 16.93 25.31 24.72
C SER A 34 17.73 25.20 23.43
N ASP A 35 18.81 25.99 23.29
CA ASP A 35 19.69 25.94 22.13
C ASP A 35 20.34 24.54 21.99
N GLU A 36 20.69 23.86 23.09
CA GLU A 36 21.20 22.49 23.09
C GLU A 36 20.13 21.44 22.69
N GLN A 37 18.90 21.56 23.19
CA GLN A 37 17.77 20.71 22.77
C GLN A 37 17.46 20.88 21.28
N ASP A 38 17.40 22.13 20.82
CA ASP A 38 17.17 22.47 19.42
C ASP A 38 18.29 21.92 18.51
N TYR A 39 19.56 21.96 18.96
CA TYR A 39 20.67 21.34 18.24
C TYR A 39 20.47 19.83 18.04
N HIS A 40 20.14 19.09 19.10
CA HIS A 40 19.95 17.64 19.02
C HIS A 40 18.70 17.26 18.22
N ARG A 41 17.59 17.98 18.45
CA ARG A 41 16.33 17.75 17.73
C ARG A 41 16.50 18.07 16.24
N GLY A 42 17.11 19.20 15.90
CA GLY A 42 17.40 19.59 14.52
C GLY A 42 18.34 18.63 13.82
N HIS A 43 19.38 18.13 14.48
CA HIS A 43 20.29 17.14 13.90
C HIS A 43 19.58 15.79 13.64
N ARG A 44 18.66 15.37 14.51
CA ARG A 44 17.86 14.15 14.30
C ARG A 44 16.87 14.32 13.15
N GLN A 45 16.15 15.44 13.12
CA GLN A 45 15.23 15.79 12.03
C GLN A 45 15.96 15.84 10.69
N MET A 46 17.15 16.44 10.64
CA MET A 46 18.00 16.45 9.44
C MET A 46 18.42 15.05 9.01
N HIS A 47 18.84 14.19 9.94
CA HIS A 47 19.15 12.79 9.63
C HIS A 47 17.94 12.07 9.03
N ASN A 48 16.77 12.22 9.65
CA ASN A 48 15.53 11.60 9.19
C ASN A 48 15.11 12.09 7.81
N ALA A 49 15.04 13.41 7.62
CA ALA A 49 14.61 14.02 6.37
C ALA A 49 15.55 13.72 5.19
N LEU A 50 16.88 13.72 5.41
CA LEU A 50 17.86 13.57 4.33
C LEU A 50 18.23 12.12 4.00
N LEU A 51 18.18 11.21 4.97
CA LEU A 51 18.59 9.82 4.76
C LEU A 51 17.41 8.86 4.60
N HIS A 52 16.26 9.17 5.20
CA HIS A 52 15.10 8.29 5.22
C HIS A 52 13.89 8.85 4.46
N GLY A 53 13.71 10.17 4.47
CA GLY A 53 12.61 10.86 3.77
C GLY A 53 11.35 10.98 4.63
N THR A 54 10.18 10.85 4.01
CA THR A 54 8.86 11.05 4.62
C THR A 54 7.96 9.84 4.38
N GLY A 55 7.17 9.45 5.37
CA GLY A 55 6.26 8.31 5.30
C GLY A 55 6.13 7.51 6.59
N THR A 56 5.43 6.38 6.50
CA THR A 56 5.29 5.42 7.61
C THR A 56 6.55 4.56 7.73
N VAL A 57 7.12 4.50 8.93
CA VAL A 57 8.29 3.66 9.26
C VAL A 57 7.83 2.26 9.68
N CYS A 58 6.85 2.19 10.59
CA CYS A 58 6.26 0.93 11.03
C CYS A 58 4.82 1.14 11.56
N GLY A 59 3.99 0.11 11.46
CA GLY A 59 2.64 0.11 12.01
C GLY A 59 1.71 1.13 11.32
N LEU A 60 0.94 1.88 12.13
CA LEU A 60 -0.03 2.89 11.69
C LEU A 60 -1.08 2.35 10.72
N LYS A 61 -1.31 1.05 10.68
CA LYS A 61 -2.28 0.42 9.77
C LYS A 61 -3.69 0.90 10.13
N LEU A 62 -4.46 1.26 9.11
CA LEU A 62 -5.88 1.56 9.22
C LEU A 62 -6.64 0.24 9.17
N ILE A 63 -7.50 0.01 10.16
CA ILE A 63 -8.39 -1.15 10.21
C ILE A 63 -9.82 -0.70 10.52
N GLU A 64 -10.79 -1.52 10.11
CA GLU A 64 -12.19 -1.31 10.46
C GLU A 64 -12.42 -1.32 11.98
N HIS A 65 -13.41 -0.56 12.45
CA HIS A 65 -13.79 -0.60 13.85
C HIS A 65 -14.40 -1.99 14.22
N PRO A 66 -14.01 -2.62 15.34
CA PRO A 66 -14.51 -3.94 15.72
C PRO A 66 -16.05 -4.03 15.81
N SER A 67 -16.69 -3.04 16.45
CA SER A 67 -18.15 -2.92 16.50
C SER A 67 -18.73 -2.46 15.17
N GLU A 68 -19.70 -3.20 14.62
CA GLU A 68 -20.37 -2.91 13.35
C GLU A 68 -21.08 -1.55 13.34
N THR A 69 -21.69 -1.15 14.46
CA THR A 69 -22.39 0.14 14.57
C THR A 69 -21.45 1.34 14.42
N CYS A 70 -20.19 1.18 14.80
CA CYS A 70 -19.17 2.23 14.82
C CYS A 70 -18.37 2.33 13.51
N ARG A 71 -18.52 1.39 12.56
CA ARG A 71 -17.78 1.38 11.27
C ARG A 71 -18.17 2.51 10.31
N ARG A 72 -19.18 3.30 10.67
CA ARG A 72 -19.57 4.53 9.95
C ARG A 72 -18.87 5.76 10.49
N ASP A 73 -18.56 5.75 11.78
CA ASP A 73 -18.09 6.94 12.48
C ASP A 73 -16.59 6.90 12.78
N PHE A 74 -15.99 5.71 12.83
CA PHE A 74 -14.62 5.52 13.28
C PHE A 74 -13.79 4.61 12.36
N ILE A 75 -12.52 4.98 12.21
CA ILE A 75 -11.45 4.12 11.72
C ILE A 75 -10.45 3.92 12.87
N VAL A 76 -9.91 2.72 13.02
CA VAL A 76 -8.87 2.44 14.02
C VAL A 76 -7.50 2.53 13.35
N VAL A 77 -6.56 3.24 14.00
CA VAL A 77 -5.15 3.30 13.61
C VAL A 77 -4.35 2.47 14.60
N GLU A 78 -3.64 1.47 14.12
CA GLU A 78 -2.74 0.66 14.96
C GLU A 78 -1.52 1.47 15.44
N PRO A 79 -0.88 1.11 16.56
CA PRO A 79 0.33 1.76 17.03
C PRO A 79 1.44 1.78 15.96
N GLY A 80 2.27 2.81 15.96
CA GLY A 80 3.35 2.93 14.98
C GLY A 80 4.10 4.25 14.99
N LEU A 81 4.94 4.42 13.98
CA LEU A 81 5.83 5.56 13.80
C LEU A 81 5.79 6.05 12.35
N ALA A 82 5.68 7.36 12.18
CA ALA A 82 5.84 8.05 10.90
C ALA A 82 6.90 9.14 10.98
N LEU A 83 7.46 9.49 9.82
CA LEU A 83 8.32 10.64 9.62
C LEU A 83 7.59 11.62 8.69
N ASP A 84 7.47 12.87 9.12
CA ASP A 84 6.95 13.91 8.24
C ASP A 84 8.03 14.45 7.30
N CYS A 85 7.62 15.39 6.44
CA CYS A 85 8.49 16.09 5.50
C CYS A 85 9.66 16.87 6.13
N CYS A 86 9.56 17.22 7.40
CA CYS A 86 10.61 17.91 8.16
C CYS A 86 11.50 16.91 8.93
N GLY A 87 11.24 15.60 8.82
CA GLY A 87 11.93 14.55 9.56
C GLY A 87 11.51 14.45 11.02
N GLN A 88 10.37 15.06 11.41
CA GLN A 88 9.83 14.93 12.75
C GLN A 88 9.22 13.54 12.94
N GLU A 89 9.48 12.98 14.12
CA GLU A 89 8.98 11.67 14.51
C GLU A 89 7.54 11.83 15.04
N ILE A 90 6.59 11.11 14.45
CA ILE A 90 5.19 11.08 14.88
C ILE A 90 4.92 9.69 15.44
N VAL A 91 4.83 9.60 16.77
CA VAL A 91 4.68 8.33 17.50
C VAL A 91 3.23 8.16 17.93
N VAL A 92 2.62 7.05 17.52
CA VAL A 92 1.30 6.60 17.99
C VAL A 92 1.52 5.40 18.91
N PRO A 93 1.51 5.59 20.24
CA PRO A 93 1.94 4.55 21.18
C PRO A 93 0.90 3.45 21.41
N LYS A 94 -0.39 3.72 21.15
CA LYS A 94 -1.52 2.82 21.35
C LYS A 94 -2.51 2.98 20.20
N SER A 95 -3.37 1.97 20.00
CA SER A 95 -4.41 2.06 18.98
C SER A 95 -5.28 3.29 19.21
N ALA A 96 -5.48 4.09 18.17
CA ALA A 96 -6.19 5.35 18.24
C ALA A 96 -7.42 5.34 17.31
N LEU A 97 -8.46 6.09 17.68
CA LEU A 97 -9.69 6.20 16.90
C LEU A 97 -9.67 7.49 16.09
N VAL A 98 -9.79 7.37 14.77
CA VAL A 98 -10.07 8.50 13.88
C VAL A 98 -11.57 8.69 13.83
N ARG A 99 -12.05 9.81 14.35
CA ARG A 99 -13.49 10.16 14.35
C ARG A 99 -13.89 10.74 13.01
N VAL A 100 -14.02 9.87 12.02
CA VAL A 100 -14.33 10.24 10.63
C VAL A 100 -15.56 11.12 10.56
N ALA A 101 -16.61 10.75 11.29
CA ALA A 101 -17.87 11.47 11.26
C ALA A 101 -17.76 12.91 11.78
N ASP A 102 -17.01 13.11 12.87
CA ASP A 102 -16.84 14.43 13.47
C ASP A 102 -15.96 15.33 12.58
N LEU A 103 -14.87 14.77 12.05
CA LEU A 103 -13.93 15.49 11.20
C LEU A 103 -14.56 15.89 9.86
N VAL A 104 -15.38 15.02 9.25
CA VAL A 104 -16.13 15.37 8.03
C VAL A 104 -17.22 16.41 8.32
N ARG A 105 -17.94 16.29 9.44
CA ARG A 105 -18.98 17.27 9.82
C ARG A 105 -18.42 18.65 10.14
N ALA A 106 -17.20 18.72 10.68
CA ALA A 106 -16.55 19.97 11.06
C ALA A 106 -16.03 20.79 9.86
N ASP A 107 -15.86 20.18 8.69
CA ASP A 107 -15.26 20.81 7.51
C ASP A 107 -16.24 20.84 6.31
N PRO A 108 -16.89 21.98 6.03
CA PRO A 108 -17.80 22.14 4.91
C PRO A 108 -17.13 21.99 3.53
N ASP A 109 -15.86 22.35 3.40
CA ASP A 109 -15.12 22.24 2.13
C ASP A 109 -14.83 20.76 1.82
N LEU A 110 -14.47 19.98 2.85
CA LEU A 110 -14.34 18.53 2.76
C LEU A 110 -15.66 17.85 2.36
N GLN A 111 -16.79 18.28 2.92
CA GLN A 111 -18.11 17.76 2.56
C GLN A 111 -18.44 18.00 1.08
N ALA A 112 -18.15 19.20 0.58
CA ALA A 112 -18.42 19.58 -0.81
C ALA A 112 -17.55 18.78 -1.80
N ALA A 113 -16.33 18.43 -1.42
CA ALA A 113 -15.40 17.66 -2.25
C ALA A 113 -15.72 16.15 -2.29
N LEU A 114 -16.42 15.61 -1.30
CA LEU A 114 -16.76 14.18 -1.20
C LEU A 114 -18.08 13.85 -1.93
N ASP A 115 -18.06 13.94 -3.26
CA ASP A 115 -19.20 13.64 -4.15
C ASP A 115 -19.20 12.21 -4.72
N GLY A 116 -18.21 11.39 -4.33
CA GLY A 116 -17.97 10.04 -4.84
C GLY A 116 -16.93 9.94 -5.95
N THR A 117 -16.46 11.07 -6.50
CA THR A 117 -15.35 11.11 -7.46
C THR A 117 -13.99 11.28 -6.75
N ALA A 118 -13.95 12.07 -5.68
CA ALA A 118 -12.78 12.23 -4.83
C ALA A 118 -12.65 11.09 -3.81
N HIS A 119 -11.42 10.78 -3.42
CA HIS A 119 -11.11 9.83 -2.37
C HIS A 119 -11.02 10.54 -1.01
N LEU A 120 -11.46 9.89 0.05
CA LEU A 120 -11.25 10.34 1.43
C LEU A 120 -9.91 9.82 1.93
N PHE A 121 -8.96 10.72 2.20
CA PHE A 121 -7.65 10.38 2.73
C PHE A 121 -7.61 10.56 4.25
N VAL A 122 -6.94 9.61 4.92
CA VAL A 122 -6.61 9.68 6.35
C VAL A 122 -5.11 9.96 6.48
N ALA A 123 -4.77 11.06 7.14
CA ALA A 123 -3.40 11.46 7.39
C ALA A 123 -3.14 11.77 8.88
N ILE A 124 -1.86 11.81 9.24
CA ILE A 124 -1.39 12.15 10.58
C ILE A 124 -0.43 13.34 10.51
N GLU A 125 -0.53 14.22 11.50
CA GLU A 125 0.28 15.42 11.63
C GLU A 125 0.85 15.55 13.03
N ARG A 126 2.01 16.21 13.14
CA ARG A 126 2.65 16.51 14.41
C ARG A 126 1.92 17.64 15.13
N CYS A 127 1.62 17.46 16.41
CA CYS A 127 0.96 18.47 17.25
C CYS A 127 1.58 18.48 18.66
N ASP A 128 2.40 19.51 18.95
CA ASP A 128 3.06 19.65 20.25
C ASP A 128 2.19 20.45 21.22
N ALA A 129 2.09 19.97 22.46
CA ALA A 129 1.30 20.62 23.50
C ALA A 129 2.13 20.87 24.77
N GLY A 130 1.85 21.97 25.48
CA GLY A 130 2.41 22.20 26.81
C GLY A 130 1.85 21.20 27.83
N ALA A 131 2.73 20.63 28.66
CA ALA A 131 2.37 19.71 29.73
C ALA A 131 2.96 20.18 31.07
N GLU A 132 2.33 19.80 32.17
CA GLU A 132 2.76 20.13 33.54
C GLU A 132 2.85 21.66 33.76
N ARG A 133 1.70 22.33 33.95
CA ARG A 133 1.69 23.78 34.18
C ARG A 133 2.28 24.09 35.56
N MET A 134 3.30 24.94 35.59
CA MET A 134 4.04 25.33 36.78
C MET A 134 4.01 26.86 36.98
N PRO A 135 4.00 27.34 38.23
CA PRO A 135 4.13 28.76 38.51
C PRO A 135 5.54 29.27 38.14
N VAL A 136 5.62 30.44 37.51
CA VAL A 136 6.91 31.06 37.18
C VAL A 136 7.37 31.90 38.37
N ILE A 137 8.38 31.42 39.11
CA ILE A 137 8.90 32.08 40.33
C ILE A 137 9.57 33.44 40.00
N LEU A 138 10.17 33.56 38.81
CA LEU A 138 10.81 34.78 38.33
C LEU A 138 10.27 35.12 36.92
N PRO A 139 9.13 35.81 36.80
CA PRO A 139 8.61 36.20 35.50
C PRO A 139 9.56 37.17 34.81
N GLY A 140 9.89 36.90 33.55
CA GLY A 140 10.51 37.90 32.68
C GLY A 140 9.52 39.01 32.37
N CYS A 141 9.99 40.16 31.88
CA CYS A 141 9.16 41.33 31.55
C CYS A 141 8.12 41.10 30.42
N ALA A 142 7.84 39.86 30.01
CA ALA A 142 7.01 39.51 28.85
C ALA A 142 5.95 38.41 29.10
N SER A 143 5.73 37.96 30.35
CA SER A 143 4.69 36.96 30.65
C SER A 143 3.60 37.56 31.55
N GLU A 144 2.42 37.83 30.97
CA GLU A 144 1.25 38.35 31.70
C GLU A 144 0.50 37.24 32.48
N ASP A 145 0.73 35.97 32.14
CA ASP A 145 0.20 34.81 32.87
C ASP A 145 1.29 34.20 33.77
N GLY A 146 1.03 34.15 35.07
CA GLY A 146 1.98 33.69 36.11
C GLY A 146 2.36 32.19 36.09
N GLY A 147 2.20 31.50 34.95
CA GLY A 147 2.53 30.08 34.80
C GLY A 147 3.09 29.72 33.42
N ALA A 148 4.02 28.76 33.38
CA ALA A 148 4.63 28.18 32.19
C ALA A 148 4.51 26.65 32.21
N PHE A 149 4.68 25.99 31.08
CA PHE A 149 4.69 24.53 31.03
C PHE A 149 6.09 23.99 31.32
N GLY A 150 6.19 23.07 32.30
CA GLY A 150 7.44 22.41 32.67
C GLY A 150 7.90 21.37 31.65
N ARG A 151 6.98 20.90 30.79
CA ARG A 151 7.27 19.95 29.70
C ARG A 151 6.55 20.32 28.41
N ILE A 152 7.07 19.83 27.31
CA ILE A 152 6.37 19.82 26.01
C ILE A 152 6.07 18.35 25.71
N ALA A 153 4.79 18.04 25.60
CA ALA A 153 4.31 16.74 25.14
C ALA A 153 4.36 16.71 23.61
N GLU A 154 5.17 15.80 23.13
CA GLU A 154 5.35 15.49 21.71
C GLU A 154 4.16 14.64 21.21
N GLY A 155 3.19 15.27 20.55
CA GLY A 155 1.90 14.64 20.21
C GLY A 155 1.59 14.59 18.71
N TYR A 156 0.40 14.10 18.38
CA TYR A 156 -0.09 13.99 17.01
C TYR A 156 -1.58 14.33 16.92
N ARG A 157 -2.04 14.61 15.70
CA ARG A 157 -3.47 14.73 15.37
C ARG A 157 -3.76 14.04 14.04
N PHE A 158 -4.98 13.53 13.88
CA PHE A 158 -5.44 13.01 12.59
C PHE A 158 -6.07 14.12 11.76
N ALA A 159 -5.85 14.09 10.45
CA ALA A 159 -6.42 15.01 9.49
C ALA A 159 -7.07 14.23 8.35
N LEU A 160 -8.22 14.72 7.89
CA LEU A 160 -8.90 14.21 6.71
C LEU A 160 -8.81 15.24 5.59
N PHE A 161 -8.68 14.76 4.36
CA PHE A 161 -8.81 15.61 3.18
C PHE A 161 -9.35 14.80 2.01
N ALA A 162 -10.02 15.49 1.08
CA ALA A 162 -10.45 14.91 -0.17
C ALA A 162 -9.46 15.29 -1.28
N ALA A 163 -9.16 14.33 -2.14
CA ALA A 163 -8.40 14.57 -3.37
C ALA A 163 -8.77 13.53 -4.41
N GLU A 164 -8.69 13.88 -5.70
CA GLU A 164 -8.88 12.89 -6.75
C GLU A 164 -7.64 12.00 -6.88
N ALA A 165 -7.84 10.75 -7.31
CA ALA A 165 -6.74 9.79 -7.49
C ALA A 165 -5.64 10.27 -8.45
N ARG A 166 -5.97 11.18 -9.37
CA ARG A 166 -5.01 11.81 -10.31
C ARG A 166 -4.15 12.90 -9.66
N ASP A 167 -4.62 13.52 -8.59
CA ASP A 167 -4.00 14.69 -7.97
C ASP A 167 -3.05 14.31 -6.82
N VAL A 168 -3.24 13.12 -6.23
CA VAL A 168 -2.30 12.52 -5.28
C VAL A 168 -1.46 11.50 -6.02
N THR A 169 -0.15 11.70 -6.12
CA THR A 169 0.72 10.72 -6.79
C THR A 169 0.67 9.39 -6.03
N PRO A 170 0.11 8.31 -6.60
CA PRO A 170 0.13 7.02 -5.94
C PRO A 170 1.58 6.58 -5.75
N VAL A 171 1.87 5.83 -4.69
CA VAL A 171 3.18 5.19 -4.47
C VAL A 171 3.26 3.96 -5.36
N LYS A 172 3.04 4.16 -6.66
CA LYS A 172 3.28 3.16 -7.67
C LYS A 172 4.68 3.36 -8.18
N VAL A 173 5.40 2.25 -8.33
CA VAL A 173 6.62 2.21 -9.13
C VAL A 173 6.28 2.86 -10.47
N PRO A 174 7.00 3.91 -10.90
CA PRO A 174 6.74 4.52 -12.19
C PRO A 174 6.73 3.45 -13.28
N GLN A 175 5.60 3.38 -14.00
CA GLN A 175 5.30 2.35 -14.98
C GLN A 175 5.35 2.91 -16.40
N ASN A 176 6.13 3.95 -16.69
CA ASN A 176 6.23 4.47 -18.05
C ASN A 176 7.56 4.03 -18.68
N PRO A 177 7.55 3.20 -19.74
CA PRO A 177 8.78 2.83 -20.41
C PRO A 177 9.39 4.06 -21.05
N ARG A 178 10.72 4.18 -21.03
CA ARG A 178 11.35 5.06 -22.00
C ARG A 178 11.32 4.34 -23.35
N LEU A 179 10.62 4.94 -24.30
CA LEU A 179 10.53 4.45 -25.68
C LEU A 179 11.61 5.14 -26.51
N ASP A 180 12.69 4.43 -26.78
CA ASP A 180 13.80 4.95 -27.56
C ASP A 180 13.58 4.58 -29.03
N TRP A 181 13.31 5.59 -29.86
CA TRP A 181 13.25 5.41 -31.30
C TRP A 181 14.67 5.15 -31.83
N VAL A 182 14.96 3.90 -32.22
CA VAL A 182 16.30 3.52 -32.66
C VAL A 182 16.51 3.98 -34.11
N HIS A 183 15.67 3.50 -35.02
CA HIS A 183 15.68 3.87 -36.44
C HIS A 183 14.42 3.37 -37.15
N THR A 184 14.30 3.76 -38.42
CA THR A 184 13.19 3.39 -39.30
C THR A 184 13.74 2.84 -40.60
N PHE A 185 13.24 1.68 -41.02
CA PHE A 185 13.41 1.22 -42.40
C PHE A 185 12.34 1.88 -43.26
N SER A 186 12.75 2.62 -44.28
CA SER A 186 11.82 3.19 -45.27
C SER A 186 11.94 2.43 -46.58
N TYR A 187 10.79 2.04 -47.13
CA TYR A 187 10.67 1.28 -48.36
C TYR A 187 10.06 2.16 -49.44
N GLU A 188 10.83 2.50 -50.47
CA GLU A 188 10.35 3.23 -51.64
C GLU A 188 9.64 2.24 -52.59
N GLY A 189 8.33 2.44 -52.81
CA GLY A 189 7.51 1.57 -53.66
C GLY A 189 7.07 0.26 -53.01
N GLY A 190 7.55 -0.04 -51.79
CA GLY A 190 7.24 -1.27 -51.04
C GLY A 190 6.37 -1.02 -49.82
N VAL A 191 5.39 -1.90 -49.58
CA VAL A 191 4.44 -1.85 -48.48
C VAL A 191 4.67 -3.03 -47.54
N PRO A 192 5.08 -2.82 -46.28
CA PRO A 192 5.14 -3.88 -45.30
C PRO A 192 3.72 -4.33 -44.93
N LYS A 193 3.48 -5.64 -45.02
CA LYS A 193 2.18 -6.27 -44.78
C LYS A 193 2.11 -7.01 -43.45
N ALA A 194 3.22 -7.62 -43.02
CA ALA A 194 3.32 -8.31 -41.74
C ALA A 194 4.75 -8.27 -41.21
N VAL A 195 4.89 -8.24 -39.88
CA VAL A 195 6.16 -8.35 -39.18
C VAL A 195 6.04 -9.48 -38.17
N HIS A 196 7.00 -10.41 -38.19
CA HIS A 196 7.05 -11.55 -37.29
C HIS A 196 8.43 -11.68 -36.67
N VAL A 197 8.50 -11.92 -35.35
CA VAL A 197 9.78 -12.16 -34.67
C VAL A 197 10.06 -13.65 -34.65
N ASN A 198 11.12 -14.07 -35.35
CA ASN A 198 11.61 -15.43 -35.30
C ASN A 198 12.60 -15.59 -34.13
N GLU A 199 12.07 -16.02 -32.99
CA GLU A 199 12.86 -16.28 -31.78
C GLU A 199 13.90 -17.41 -31.95
N GLY A 200 13.74 -18.29 -32.95
CA GLY A 200 14.65 -19.41 -33.18
C GLY A 200 15.99 -19.02 -33.82
N GLU A 201 16.02 -17.91 -34.57
CA GLU A 201 17.17 -17.51 -35.39
C GLU A 201 17.61 -16.06 -35.15
N ALA A 202 17.12 -15.42 -34.07
CA ALA A 202 17.38 -14.00 -33.78
C ALA A 202 17.07 -13.03 -34.94
N LEU A 203 16.12 -13.41 -35.82
CA LEU A 203 15.75 -12.67 -37.02
C LEU A 203 14.33 -12.11 -36.90
N VAL A 204 14.11 -10.90 -37.42
CA VAL A 204 12.77 -10.35 -37.64
C VAL A 204 12.41 -10.45 -39.11
N GLN A 205 11.31 -11.13 -39.38
CA GLN A 205 10.77 -11.38 -40.71
C GLN A 205 9.83 -10.22 -41.07
N ILE A 206 10.17 -9.50 -42.13
CA ILE A 206 9.39 -8.38 -42.63
C ILE A 206 8.87 -8.75 -44.02
N ALA A 207 7.58 -9.06 -44.09
CA ALA A 207 6.91 -9.35 -45.34
C ALA A 207 6.55 -8.04 -46.04
N THR A 208 7.20 -7.76 -47.18
CA THR A 208 6.97 -6.55 -47.98
C THR A 208 6.40 -6.90 -49.35
N GLN A 209 5.58 -6.00 -49.91
CA GLN A 209 5.03 -6.11 -51.25
C GLN A 209 5.30 -4.83 -52.04
N ASP A 210 5.92 -4.93 -53.20
CA ASP A 210 6.18 -3.83 -54.12
C ASP A 210 5.52 -4.05 -55.49
N GLY A 211 5.78 -3.16 -56.45
CA GLY A 211 5.25 -3.28 -57.82
C GLY A 211 5.81 -4.45 -58.64
N ILE A 212 6.84 -5.14 -58.14
CA ILE A 212 7.51 -6.28 -58.79
C ILE A 212 6.99 -7.60 -58.19
N GLY A 213 6.69 -7.63 -56.88
CA GLY A 213 6.11 -8.77 -56.19
C GLY A 213 6.27 -8.68 -54.67
N ALA A 214 6.10 -9.80 -54.00
CA ALA A 214 6.33 -9.90 -52.56
C ALA A 214 7.71 -10.46 -52.23
N ARG A 215 8.29 -9.96 -51.13
CA ARG A 215 9.60 -10.32 -50.61
C ARG A 215 9.53 -10.47 -49.09
N LEU A 216 10.30 -11.41 -48.56
CA LEU A 216 10.56 -11.50 -47.13
C LEU A 216 11.95 -10.94 -46.86
N LEU A 217 12.02 -9.92 -46.02
CA LEU A 217 13.28 -9.38 -45.52
C LEU A 217 13.54 -9.94 -44.13
N GLY A 218 14.81 -10.18 -43.84
CA GLY A 218 15.32 -10.66 -42.57
C GLY A 218 16.15 -9.57 -41.95
N TYR A 219 15.70 -9.09 -40.81
CA TYR A 219 16.46 -8.17 -40.01
C TYR A 219 17.13 -8.92 -38.86
N ASP A 220 18.46 -8.99 -38.89
CA ASP A 220 19.25 -9.57 -37.82
C ASP A 220 19.22 -8.65 -36.59
N ARG A 221 18.79 -9.19 -35.45
CA ARG A 221 18.62 -8.40 -34.22
C ARG A 221 19.94 -8.00 -33.58
N ASP A 222 21.00 -8.73 -33.87
CA ASP A 222 22.32 -8.61 -33.23
C ASP A 222 23.28 -7.80 -34.11
N THR A 223 23.31 -8.05 -35.42
CA THR A 223 24.18 -7.30 -36.36
C THR A 223 23.52 -6.05 -36.93
N HIS A 224 22.20 -5.94 -36.82
CA HIS A 224 21.38 -4.91 -37.46
C HIS A 224 21.42 -4.93 -38.99
N ASP A 225 21.83 -6.06 -39.59
CA ASP A 225 21.82 -6.24 -41.04
C ASP A 225 20.39 -6.54 -41.52
N LEU A 226 20.04 -5.98 -42.67
CA LEU A 226 18.76 -6.23 -43.35
C LEU A 226 19.04 -6.94 -44.67
N ASP A 227 18.73 -8.23 -44.73
CA ASP A 227 18.94 -9.06 -45.91
C ASP A 227 17.62 -9.45 -46.56
N ALA A 228 17.60 -9.49 -47.89
CA ALA A 228 16.50 -10.11 -48.62
C ALA A 228 16.62 -11.62 -48.47
N LEU A 229 15.71 -12.23 -47.70
CA LEU A 229 15.81 -13.65 -47.36
C LEU A 229 15.24 -14.53 -48.47
N VAL A 230 14.03 -14.21 -48.97
CA VAL A 230 13.28 -15.02 -49.94
C VAL A 230 12.32 -14.18 -50.78
N GLY A 231 12.03 -14.65 -51.99
CA GLY A 231 11.04 -14.08 -52.91
C GLY A 231 10.30 -15.19 -53.66
N GLY A 232 9.33 -14.83 -54.50
CA GLY A 232 8.67 -15.80 -55.40
C GLY A 232 7.15 -15.77 -55.39
N SER A 233 6.50 -15.00 -54.51
CA SER A 233 5.07 -14.68 -54.62
C SER A 233 4.85 -13.29 -55.22
N LYS A 234 3.69 -13.09 -55.86
CA LYS A 234 3.23 -11.79 -56.33
C LYS A 234 2.67 -10.92 -55.20
N THR A 235 2.05 -11.55 -54.20
CA THR A 235 1.50 -10.87 -53.03
C THR A 235 1.88 -11.59 -51.75
N VAL A 236 1.80 -10.87 -50.63
CA VAL A 236 1.98 -11.44 -49.29
C VAL A 236 0.91 -10.88 -48.37
N SER A 237 0.38 -11.76 -47.55
CA SER A 237 -0.66 -11.45 -46.56
C SER A 237 -0.16 -11.60 -45.14
N ASP A 238 0.71 -12.58 -44.87
CA ASP A 238 1.15 -12.92 -43.52
C ASP A 238 2.46 -13.73 -43.52
N THR A 239 3.15 -13.80 -42.38
CA THR A 239 4.37 -14.60 -42.21
C THR A 239 4.51 -15.12 -40.78
N ALA A 240 5.04 -16.34 -40.62
CA ALA A 240 5.26 -16.98 -39.34
C ALA A 240 6.46 -17.93 -39.40
N SER A 241 6.96 -18.39 -38.25
CA SER A 241 8.08 -19.31 -38.17
C SER A 241 7.86 -20.42 -37.15
N SER A 242 8.33 -21.63 -37.46
CA SER A 242 8.43 -22.73 -36.50
C SER A 242 9.85 -22.78 -35.93
N ARG A 243 9.98 -22.56 -34.62
CA ARG A 243 11.26 -22.70 -33.90
C ARG A 243 11.71 -24.16 -33.85
N GLU A 244 10.77 -25.07 -33.58
CA GLU A 244 11.03 -26.50 -33.43
C GLU A 244 11.59 -27.11 -34.72
N ALA A 245 10.98 -26.77 -35.86
CA ALA A 245 11.34 -27.32 -37.17
C ALA A 245 12.33 -26.46 -37.97
N ARG A 246 12.65 -25.26 -37.46
CA ARG A 246 13.45 -24.23 -38.17
C ARG A 246 12.89 -23.94 -39.57
N LEU A 247 11.57 -23.75 -39.65
CA LEU A 247 10.84 -23.46 -40.89
C LEU A 247 10.31 -22.03 -40.88
N VAL A 248 10.23 -21.43 -42.07
CA VAL A 248 9.60 -20.13 -42.33
C VAL A 248 8.43 -20.32 -43.27
N PHE A 249 7.30 -19.72 -42.91
CA PHE A 249 6.05 -19.75 -43.65
C PHE A 249 5.68 -18.35 -44.13
N VAL A 250 5.28 -18.23 -45.39
CA VAL A 250 4.77 -16.98 -45.97
C VAL A 250 3.46 -17.27 -46.69
N ALA A 251 2.38 -16.63 -46.26
CA ALA A 251 1.07 -16.74 -46.89
C ALA A 251 0.92 -15.67 -47.99
N GLY A 252 0.59 -16.08 -49.20
CA GLY A 252 0.49 -15.15 -50.34
C GLY A 252 -0.11 -15.75 -51.60
N ALA A 253 -0.04 -14.98 -52.70
CA ALA A 253 -0.51 -15.39 -54.02
C ALA A 253 0.59 -15.28 -55.08
N GLY A 254 0.46 -16.04 -56.16
CA GLY A 254 1.34 -16.02 -57.32
C GLY A 254 2.71 -16.64 -57.08
N PHE A 255 2.78 -17.70 -56.25
CA PHE A 255 3.96 -18.55 -56.16
C PHE A 255 4.24 -19.24 -57.51
N SER A 256 5.50 -19.57 -57.82
CA SER A 256 5.87 -20.21 -59.09
C SER A 256 5.10 -21.53 -59.32
N GLY A 257 4.42 -21.67 -60.47
CA GLY A 257 3.64 -22.87 -60.84
C GLY A 257 2.14 -22.63 -61.06
N THR A 258 1.34 -23.70 -61.00
CA THR A 258 -0.13 -23.71 -61.23
C THR A 258 -0.95 -23.37 -59.98
N VAL A 259 -0.32 -23.02 -58.84
CA VAL A 259 -1.00 -22.72 -57.57
C VAL A 259 -1.14 -21.20 -57.42
N PRO A 260 -2.33 -20.62 -57.62
CA PRO A 260 -2.51 -19.17 -57.58
C PRO A 260 -2.38 -18.59 -56.16
N ASN A 261 -2.81 -19.29 -55.10
CA ASN A 261 -2.75 -18.83 -53.71
C ASN A 261 -2.25 -19.97 -52.79
N GLY A 262 -1.38 -19.68 -51.83
CA GLY A 262 -0.85 -20.71 -50.93
C GLY A 262 0.04 -20.21 -49.80
N ILE A 263 0.74 -21.14 -49.15
CA ILE A 263 1.73 -20.89 -48.11
C ILE A 263 3.07 -21.45 -48.59
N GLY A 264 4.00 -20.57 -48.90
CA GLY A 264 5.38 -20.96 -49.22
C GLY A 264 6.11 -21.41 -47.96
N ILE A 265 6.89 -22.48 -48.08
CA ILE A 265 7.70 -23.04 -47.00
C ILE A 265 9.19 -22.91 -47.37
N TRP A 266 9.98 -22.39 -46.44
CA TRP A 266 11.44 -22.37 -46.54
C TRP A 266 12.07 -22.91 -45.26
N ARG A 267 13.30 -23.41 -45.39
CA ARG A 267 14.14 -23.73 -44.24
C ARG A 267 14.90 -22.50 -43.79
N ALA A 268 14.97 -22.28 -42.48
CA ALA A 268 15.69 -21.15 -41.90
C ALA A 268 17.17 -21.09 -42.33
N ALA A 269 17.83 -22.25 -42.45
CA ALA A 269 19.22 -22.34 -42.90
C ALA A 269 19.43 -21.95 -44.38
N GLY A 270 18.36 -21.87 -45.18
CA GLY A 270 18.40 -21.50 -46.60
C GLY A 270 18.05 -20.03 -46.86
N LEU A 271 17.78 -19.25 -45.81
CA LEU A 271 17.45 -17.83 -45.94
C LEU A 271 18.70 -17.04 -46.39
N GLY A 272 18.54 -16.14 -47.38
CA GLY A 272 19.63 -15.33 -47.96
C GLY A 272 20.03 -15.71 -49.40
N GLY A 273 19.42 -16.76 -49.97
CA GLY A 273 19.50 -17.06 -51.40
C GLY A 273 18.26 -16.56 -52.16
N THR A 274 18.35 -16.35 -53.48
CA THR A 274 17.19 -16.08 -54.36
C THR A 274 16.38 -17.36 -54.60
N ALA A 275 15.92 -18.01 -53.53
CA ALA A 275 15.29 -19.31 -53.58
C ALA A 275 13.76 -19.20 -53.65
N GLU A 276 13.17 -19.83 -54.67
CA GLU A 276 11.75 -20.21 -54.66
C GLU A 276 11.44 -21.04 -53.39
N PRO A 277 10.20 -21.05 -52.90
CA PRO A 277 9.81 -21.90 -51.78
C PRO A 277 10.13 -23.38 -52.06
N GLU A 278 10.56 -24.11 -51.02
CA GLU A 278 10.83 -25.55 -51.13
C GLU A 278 9.56 -26.30 -51.58
N ARG A 279 8.42 -25.88 -51.01
CA ARG A 279 7.06 -26.31 -51.37
C ARG A 279 6.04 -25.21 -51.06
N VAL A 280 4.84 -25.34 -51.64
CA VAL A 280 3.71 -24.44 -51.42
C VAL A 280 2.47 -25.24 -51.04
N ILE A 281 1.95 -25.02 -49.83
CA ILE A 281 0.65 -25.57 -49.42
C ILE A 281 -0.44 -24.77 -50.14
N PRO A 282 -1.26 -25.37 -51.02
CA PRO A 282 -2.33 -24.65 -51.68
C PRO A 282 -3.43 -24.28 -50.68
N ILE A 283 -3.99 -23.07 -50.81
CA ILE A 283 -5.17 -22.66 -50.04
C ILE A 283 -6.37 -22.49 -50.98
N LYS A 284 -7.58 -22.69 -50.45
CA LYS A 284 -8.81 -22.47 -51.22
C LYS A 284 -9.22 -21.00 -51.30
N GLY A 285 -8.85 -20.21 -50.30
CA GLY A 285 -9.19 -18.78 -50.20
C GLY A 285 -8.32 -17.85 -51.06
N THR A 286 -8.62 -16.55 -50.96
CA THR A 286 -7.88 -15.47 -51.65
C THR A 286 -6.68 -14.96 -50.87
N ALA A 287 -6.72 -15.10 -49.53
CA ALA A 287 -5.65 -14.78 -48.61
C ALA A 287 -5.67 -15.77 -47.43
N ALA A 288 -4.62 -15.78 -46.62
CA ALA A 288 -4.59 -16.54 -45.39
C ALA A 288 -3.94 -15.77 -44.24
N ARG A 289 -4.38 -16.08 -43.03
CA ARG A 289 -3.68 -15.75 -41.78
C ARG A 289 -3.08 -17.04 -41.24
N ILE A 290 -1.88 -16.96 -40.67
CA ILE A 290 -1.15 -18.14 -40.21
C ILE A 290 -0.66 -17.96 -38.77
N ALA A 291 -0.74 -19.03 -37.99
CA ALA A 291 -0.19 -19.10 -36.65
C ALA A 291 0.48 -20.46 -36.46
N VAL A 292 1.59 -20.49 -35.74
CA VAL A 292 2.36 -21.72 -35.50
C VAL A 292 2.37 -21.99 -34.00
N SER A 293 1.97 -23.19 -33.59
CA SER A 293 2.06 -23.63 -32.19
C SER A 293 3.53 -23.67 -31.75
N PRO A 294 3.93 -22.90 -30.72
CA PRO A 294 5.31 -22.90 -30.24
C PRO A 294 5.74 -24.24 -29.63
N SER A 295 4.79 -25.02 -29.11
CA SER A 295 5.03 -26.28 -28.41
C SER A 295 5.04 -27.53 -29.31
N SER A 296 4.44 -27.46 -30.50
CA SER A 296 4.28 -28.63 -31.39
C SER A 296 4.67 -28.41 -32.85
N GLY A 297 4.99 -27.16 -33.24
CA GLY A 297 5.26 -26.79 -34.62
C GLY A 297 4.04 -26.87 -35.56
N THR A 298 2.85 -27.20 -35.05
CA THR A 298 1.62 -27.30 -35.85
C THR A 298 1.27 -25.95 -36.46
N LEU A 299 1.07 -25.92 -37.78
CA LEU A 299 0.68 -24.75 -38.55
C LEU A 299 -0.85 -24.67 -38.63
N TYR A 300 -1.41 -23.56 -38.17
CA TYR A 300 -2.83 -23.22 -38.30
C TYR A 300 -2.98 -22.18 -39.41
N VAL A 301 -3.92 -22.45 -40.32
CA VAL A 301 -4.15 -21.66 -41.52
C VAL A 301 -5.62 -21.26 -41.56
N LEU A 302 -5.88 -19.97 -41.39
CA LEU A 302 -7.20 -19.39 -41.59
C LEU A 302 -7.30 -18.88 -43.03
N GLU A 303 -7.97 -19.64 -43.88
CA GLU A 303 -8.27 -19.29 -45.26
C GLU A 303 -9.41 -18.26 -45.33
N LEU A 304 -9.16 -17.16 -46.03
CA LEU A 304 -10.08 -16.02 -46.15
C LEU A 304 -10.64 -15.94 -47.57
N ASP A 305 -11.97 -16.05 -47.71
CA ASP A 305 -12.70 -15.95 -48.98
C ASP A 305 -13.74 -14.81 -49.00
N GLY A 306 -13.69 -13.91 -48.02
CA GLY A 306 -14.54 -12.72 -47.90
C GLY A 306 -15.98 -12.98 -47.44
N THR A 307 -16.61 -14.08 -47.85
CA THR A 307 -17.99 -14.45 -47.45
C THR A 307 -18.05 -15.63 -46.49
N ALA A 308 -17.11 -16.57 -46.62
CA ALA A 308 -16.88 -17.68 -45.71
C ALA A 308 -15.39 -17.77 -45.37
N SER A 309 -15.04 -18.53 -44.34
CA SER A 309 -13.66 -18.79 -43.98
C SER A 309 -13.49 -20.21 -43.48
N ARG A 310 -12.27 -20.73 -43.56
CA ARG A 310 -11.95 -22.10 -43.17
C ARG A 310 -10.63 -22.12 -42.43
N LEU A 311 -10.64 -22.66 -41.22
CA LEU A 311 -9.43 -22.96 -40.47
C LEU A 311 -8.99 -24.39 -40.79
N VAL A 312 -7.72 -24.59 -41.10
CA VAL A 312 -7.11 -25.92 -41.30
C VAL A 312 -5.85 -26.02 -40.45
N SER A 313 -5.58 -27.20 -39.88
CA SER A 313 -4.30 -27.47 -39.20
C SER A 313 -3.44 -28.46 -39.97
N TYR A 314 -2.14 -28.16 -40.05
CA TYR A 314 -1.13 -29.05 -40.60
C TYR A 314 -0.13 -29.37 -39.49
N SER A 315 -0.11 -30.62 -39.04
CA SER A 315 0.87 -31.06 -38.03
C SER A 315 2.29 -31.04 -38.60
N GLN A 316 3.29 -30.90 -37.73
CA GLN A 316 4.69 -30.92 -38.12
C GLN A 316 5.06 -32.16 -38.95
N ALA A 317 4.54 -33.34 -38.56
CA ALA A 317 4.76 -34.59 -39.29
C ALA A 317 4.18 -34.57 -40.72
N VAL A 318 3.04 -33.93 -40.93
CA VAL A 318 2.42 -33.78 -42.26
C VAL A 318 3.25 -32.83 -43.13
N ILE A 319 3.72 -31.73 -42.55
CA ILE A 319 4.60 -30.78 -43.25
C ILE A 319 5.91 -31.45 -43.64
N ASP A 320 6.53 -32.21 -42.72
CA ASP A 320 7.78 -32.92 -42.99
C ASP A 320 7.61 -33.99 -44.09
N ALA A 321 6.51 -34.75 -44.07
CA ALA A 321 6.18 -35.70 -45.12
C ALA A 321 5.99 -35.01 -46.47
N TYR A 322 5.29 -33.87 -46.50
CA TYR A 322 5.09 -33.08 -47.71
C TYR A 322 6.41 -32.52 -48.29
N LEU A 323 7.30 -32.04 -47.42
CA LEU A 323 8.62 -31.56 -47.82
C LEU A 323 9.51 -32.69 -48.36
N ALA A 324 9.45 -33.88 -47.76
CA ALA A 324 10.25 -35.03 -48.16
C ALA A 324 9.85 -35.60 -49.53
N ASP A 325 8.56 -35.88 -49.72
CA ASP A 325 8.08 -36.64 -50.88
C ASP A 325 7.47 -35.75 -51.98
N GLY A 326 7.06 -34.52 -51.64
CA GLY A 326 6.41 -33.58 -52.54
C GLY A 326 5.00 -33.99 -52.99
N ASP A 327 4.46 -35.08 -52.45
CA ASP A 327 3.09 -35.52 -52.74
C ASP A 327 2.07 -34.66 -51.99
N ALA A 328 1.30 -33.85 -52.73
CA ALA A 328 0.28 -32.98 -52.14
C ALA A 328 -0.90 -33.77 -51.53
N SER A 329 -1.05 -35.07 -51.82
CA SER A 329 -2.13 -35.89 -51.25
C SER A 329 -2.07 -36.00 -49.72
N VAL A 330 -0.88 -35.82 -49.12
CA VAL A 330 -0.72 -35.80 -47.66
C VAL A 330 -1.37 -34.59 -46.99
N LEU A 331 -1.67 -33.53 -47.77
CA LEU A 331 -2.35 -32.33 -47.31
C LEU A 331 -3.88 -32.48 -47.34
N ASP A 332 -4.41 -33.54 -47.96
CA ASP A 332 -5.83 -33.82 -47.97
C ASP A 332 -6.30 -34.43 -46.64
N GLY A 333 -7.57 -34.22 -46.31
CA GLY A 333 -8.20 -34.82 -45.12
C GLY A 333 -7.70 -34.30 -43.77
N GLN A 334 -6.97 -33.18 -43.75
CA GLN A 334 -6.52 -32.55 -42.52
C GLN A 334 -7.69 -31.95 -41.73
N PRO A 335 -7.60 -31.91 -40.38
CA PRO A 335 -8.66 -31.34 -39.55
C PRO A 335 -8.95 -29.89 -39.94
N ASP A 336 -10.22 -29.62 -40.23
CA ASP A 336 -10.70 -28.32 -40.63
C ASP A 336 -11.98 -27.90 -39.90
N LEU A 337 -12.17 -26.59 -39.82
CA LEU A 337 -13.35 -25.94 -39.26
C LEU A 337 -13.81 -24.85 -40.23
N THR A 338 -15.05 -24.94 -40.69
CA THR A 338 -15.65 -23.96 -41.60
C THR A 338 -16.52 -22.98 -40.82
N PHE A 339 -16.45 -21.71 -41.21
CA PHE A 339 -17.26 -20.62 -40.66
C PHE A 339 -18.25 -20.12 -41.71
N ASP A 340 -19.49 -19.87 -41.29
CA ASP A 340 -20.57 -19.36 -42.12
C ASP A 340 -20.48 -17.85 -42.43
N HIS A 341 -19.46 -17.18 -41.88
CA HIS A 341 -19.08 -15.81 -42.20
C HIS A 341 -17.58 -15.68 -42.48
N GLY A 342 -17.20 -14.58 -43.12
CA GLY A 342 -15.80 -14.21 -43.30
C GLY A 342 -15.17 -13.64 -42.02
N PHE A 343 -13.85 -13.50 -42.01
CA PHE A 343 -13.08 -12.80 -40.96
C PHE A 343 -12.59 -11.41 -41.44
N GLY A 344 -13.28 -10.83 -42.42
CA GLY A 344 -12.96 -9.55 -43.06
C GLY A 344 -13.19 -9.58 -44.57
N ALA A 345 -13.23 -8.40 -45.22
CA ALA A 345 -13.17 -8.33 -46.68
C ALA A 345 -11.74 -8.65 -47.17
N ALA A 346 -11.59 -9.22 -48.37
CA ALA A 346 -10.26 -9.54 -48.93
C ALA A 346 -9.31 -8.32 -49.02
N GLY A 347 -9.85 -7.10 -49.11
CA GLY A 347 -9.09 -5.84 -49.06
C GLY A 347 -8.83 -5.28 -47.66
N ASP A 348 -9.58 -5.71 -46.64
CA ASP A 348 -9.40 -5.31 -45.23
C ASP A 348 -8.44 -6.24 -44.48
N ALA A 349 -8.28 -7.47 -44.96
CA ALA A 349 -7.38 -8.45 -44.37
C ALA A 349 -5.95 -7.88 -44.18
N PRO A 350 -5.32 -7.19 -45.16
CA PRO A 350 -4.01 -6.56 -44.98
C PRO A 350 -3.99 -5.31 -44.08
N GLY A 351 -5.14 -4.84 -43.59
CA GLY A 351 -5.26 -3.70 -42.67
C GLY A 351 -5.52 -4.09 -41.22
N ARG A 352 -5.81 -5.38 -40.96
CA ARG A 352 -5.96 -5.95 -39.62
C ARG A 352 -4.65 -6.63 -39.25
N GLY A 353 -4.06 -6.22 -38.12
CA GLY A 353 -2.80 -6.75 -37.62
C GLY A 353 -2.80 -8.25 -37.37
N ALA A 354 -1.66 -8.79 -36.96
CA ALA A 354 -1.48 -10.23 -36.76
C ALA A 354 -2.38 -10.78 -35.64
N SER A 355 -2.73 -9.93 -34.67
CA SER A 355 -3.47 -10.27 -33.46
C SER A 355 -4.97 -10.58 -33.66
N MET A 356 -5.39 -11.04 -34.83
CA MET A 356 -6.75 -11.58 -35.04
C MET A 356 -6.82 -13.10 -34.85
N MET A 357 -5.67 -13.77 -34.93
CA MET A 357 -5.49 -15.20 -34.67
C MET A 357 -4.25 -15.36 -33.80
N GLU A 358 -4.44 -15.87 -32.58
CA GLU A 358 -3.38 -15.99 -31.59
C GLU A 358 -3.46 -17.34 -30.88
N ILE A 359 -2.32 -18.00 -30.73
CA ILE A 359 -2.21 -19.30 -30.05
C ILE A 359 -1.48 -19.11 -28.73
N THR A 360 -1.93 -19.81 -27.68
CA THR A 360 -1.20 -19.87 -26.41
C THR A 360 0.19 -20.47 -26.62
N ARG A 361 1.14 -20.13 -25.77
CA ARG A 361 2.52 -20.61 -25.89
C ARG A 361 2.67 -22.07 -25.56
N ASP A 362 1.88 -22.55 -24.62
CA ASP A 362 1.69 -23.97 -24.38
C ASP A 362 1.04 -24.71 -25.58
N GLY A 363 0.46 -23.96 -26.53
CA GLY A 363 -0.16 -24.46 -27.75
C GLY A 363 -1.53 -25.10 -27.55
N ARG A 364 -2.12 -25.02 -26.36
CA ARG A 364 -3.41 -25.67 -26.04
C ARG A 364 -4.61 -24.98 -26.67
N PHE A 365 -4.63 -23.65 -26.72
CA PHE A 365 -5.79 -22.88 -27.17
C PHE A 365 -5.44 -21.90 -28.30
N LEU A 366 -6.30 -21.87 -29.31
CA LEU A 366 -6.25 -20.92 -30.42
C LEU A 366 -7.44 -19.97 -30.33
N ALA A 367 -7.18 -18.68 -30.18
CA ALA A 367 -8.19 -17.62 -30.18
C ALA A 367 -8.33 -17.02 -31.57
N LEU A 368 -9.57 -16.84 -32.04
CA LEU A 368 -9.87 -16.13 -33.29
C LEU A 368 -10.90 -15.04 -33.04
N SER A 369 -10.65 -13.85 -33.55
CA SER A 369 -11.62 -12.75 -33.54
C SER A 369 -12.23 -12.53 -34.91
N SER A 370 -13.56 -12.46 -34.98
CA SER A 370 -14.30 -12.05 -36.18
C SER A 370 -14.99 -10.69 -35.97
N PRO A 371 -14.84 -9.74 -36.92
CA PRO A 371 -15.53 -8.45 -36.86
C PRO A 371 -16.99 -8.49 -37.34
N VAL A 372 -17.40 -9.62 -37.92
CA VAL A 372 -18.72 -9.86 -38.53
C VAL A 372 -19.33 -11.13 -37.95
N GLY A 373 -20.62 -11.37 -38.23
CA GLY A 373 -21.38 -12.45 -37.58
C GLY A 373 -22.21 -11.95 -36.39
N ALA A 374 -23.01 -12.86 -35.81
CA ALA A 374 -23.77 -12.57 -34.60
C ALA A 374 -22.82 -12.36 -33.41
N ALA A 375 -23.25 -11.64 -32.37
CA ALA A 375 -22.38 -11.27 -31.24
C ALA A 375 -21.66 -12.47 -30.57
N LYS A 376 -22.33 -13.63 -30.49
CA LYS A 376 -21.77 -14.88 -29.99
C LYS A 376 -20.72 -15.51 -30.93
N ASP A 377 -20.77 -15.20 -32.23
CA ASP A 377 -19.92 -15.77 -33.28
C ASP A 377 -18.75 -14.82 -33.63
N ARG A 378 -18.38 -13.93 -32.70
CA ARG A 378 -17.29 -12.95 -32.89
C ARG A 378 -15.99 -13.33 -32.20
N LEU A 379 -16.05 -14.25 -31.24
CA LEU A 379 -14.88 -14.78 -30.54
C LEU A 379 -14.94 -16.29 -30.52
N TYR A 380 -13.90 -16.92 -31.08
CA TYR A 380 -13.71 -18.35 -31.03
C TYR A 380 -12.55 -18.70 -30.12
N LEU A 381 -12.73 -19.73 -29.31
CA LEU A 381 -11.71 -20.32 -28.46
C LEU A 381 -11.65 -21.81 -28.79
N ILE A 382 -10.63 -22.17 -29.57
CA ILE A 382 -10.47 -23.51 -30.12
C ILE A 382 -9.49 -24.28 -29.24
N ASP A 383 -9.98 -25.34 -28.62
CA ASP A 383 -9.15 -26.37 -27.98
C ASP A 383 -8.44 -27.17 -29.09
N THR A 384 -7.13 -26.97 -29.20
CA THR A 384 -6.32 -27.57 -30.26
C THR A 384 -6.28 -29.10 -30.21
N SER A 385 -6.46 -29.70 -29.03
CA SER A 385 -6.49 -31.16 -28.89
C SER A 385 -7.74 -31.74 -29.54
N LYS A 386 -8.90 -31.17 -29.22
CA LYS A 386 -10.19 -31.54 -29.82
C LYS A 386 -10.24 -31.21 -31.30
N PHE A 387 -9.67 -30.08 -31.71
CA PHE A 387 -9.65 -29.69 -33.12
C PHE A 387 -8.90 -30.73 -33.97
N ARG A 388 -7.80 -31.28 -33.46
CA ARG A 388 -7.00 -32.30 -34.16
C ARG A 388 -7.69 -33.66 -34.28
N GLU A 389 -8.65 -33.97 -33.42
CA GLU A 389 -9.49 -35.17 -33.55
C GLU A 389 -10.43 -35.09 -34.77
N GLY A 390 -10.70 -33.87 -35.26
CA GLY A 390 -11.57 -33.59 -36.40
C GLY A 390 -13.06 -33.55 -36.03
N GLY A 391 -13.88 -33.02 -36.94
CA GLY A 391 -15.34 -32.97 -36.78
C GLY A 391 -15.86 -31.85 -35.86
N MET A 392 -14.99 -30.95 -35.39
CA MET A 392 -15.37 -29.75 -34.64
C MET A 392 -16.26 -28.84 -35.48
N THR A 393 -17.38 -28.38 -34.91
CA THR A 393 -18.29 -27.44 -35.58
C THR A 393 -18.03 -26.00 -35.13
N GLN A 394 -18.53 -25.02 -35.89
CA GLN A 394 -18.46 -23.60 -35.51
C GLN A 394 -19.05 -23.34 -34.12
N GLY A 395 -20.13 -24.05 -33.76
CA GLY A 395 -20.76 -23.91 -32.45
C GLY A 395 -19.89 -24.40 -31.31
N ASP A 396 -19.09 -25.44 -31.51
CA ASP A 396 -18.17 -25.99 -30.51
C ASP A 396 -16.98 -25.06 -30.25
N ALA A 397 -16.62 -24.26 -31.26
CA ALA A 397 -15.50 -23.32 -31.20
C ALA A 397 -15.87 -21.96 -30.58
N VAL A 398 -17.16 -21.64 -30.40
CA VAL A 398 -17.59 -20.36 -29.81
C VAL A 398 -17.06 -20.25 -28.38
N ALA A 399 -16.43 -19.12 -28.05
CA ALA A 399 -15.90 -18.89 -26.72
C ALA A 399 -17.03 -18.85 -25.68
N SER A 400 -17.07 -19.86 -24.80
CA SER A 400 -18.05 -19.93 -23.72
C SER A 400 -17.74 -18.91 -22.63
N GLY A 401 -18.77 -18.35 -21.99
CA GLY A 401 -18.62 -17.32 -20.95
C GLY A 401 -18.30 -15.90 -21.44
N TYR A 402 -18.08 -15.74 -22.76
CA TYR A 402 -17.99 -14.43 -23.40
C TYR A 402 -19.38 -13.95 -23.85
N ALA A 403 -19.84 -12.82 -23.32
CA ALA A 403 -21.16 -12.24 -23.62
C ALA A 403 -21.01 -10.73 -23.93
N PRO A 404 -20.61 -10.37 -25.16
CA PRO A 404 -20.45 -8.98 -25.55
C PRO A 404 -21.81 -8.33 -25.81
N GLU A 405 -21.84 -7.00 -25.87
CA GLU A 405 -23.04 -6.30 -26.34
C GLU A 405 -23.31 -6.65 -27.81
N ALA A 406 -24.59 -6.69 -28.21
CA ALA A 406 -24.98 -7.13 -29.56
C ALA A 406 -24.28 -6.32 -30.69
N ALA A 407 -23.93 -5.08 -30.38
CA ALA A 407 -23.35 -4.12 -31.31
C ALA A 407 -21.80 -4.10 -31.25
N GLU A 408 -21.20 -4.64 -30.20
CA GLU A 408 -19.75 -4.65 -29.99
C GLU A 408 -19.03 -5.52 -31.03
N ARG A 409 -18.01 -4.98 -31.71
CA ARG A 409 -17.20 -5.72 -32.68
C ARG A 409 -15.81 -5.95 -32.13
N ILE A 410 -15.29 -7.16 -32.29
CA ILE A 410 -13.93 -7.51 -31.87
C ILE A 410 -12.97 -7.22 -33.01
N ASP A 411 -11.93 -6.44 -32.72
CA ASP A 411 -10.89 -6.12 -33.69
C ASP A 411 -9.64 -6.98 -33.48
N LEU A 412 -9.22 -7.20 -32.23
CA LEU A 412 -7.99 -7.92 -31.89
C LEU A 412 -8.16 -8.78 -30.62
N VAL A 413 -7.34 -9.82 -30.53
CA VAL A 413 -7.17 -10.70 -29.37
C VAL A 413 -5.69 -10.88 -29.08
N LYS A 414 -5.31 -10.97 -27.80
CA LYS A 414 -3.93 -11.25 -27.42
C LYS A 414 -3.86 -12.06 -26.13
N TRP A 415 -3.08 -13.14 -26.15
CA TRP A 415 -2.81 -13.92 -24.95
C TRP A 415 -1.80 -13.23 -24.06
N SER A 416 -2.01 -13.34 -22.75
CA SER A 416 -0.99 -13.04 -21.75
C SER A 416 0.25 -13.91 -21.93
N PHE A 417 1.37 -13.47 -21.36
CA PHE A 417 2.63 -14.21 -21.43
C PHE A 417 2.57 -15.56 -20.70
N ASP A 418 1.72 -15.67 -19.67
CA ASP A 418 1.48 -16.86 -18.87
C ASP A 418 0.35 -17.76 -19.38
N ASP A 419 -0.23 -17.44 -20.54
CA ASP A 419 -1.36 -18.11 -21.18
C ASP A 419 -2.68 -18.14 -20.35
N GLY A 420 -2.72 -17.51 -19.17
CA GLY A 420 -3.88 -17.54 -18.27
C GLY A 420 -4.98 -16.53 -18.61
N TYR A 421 -4.68 -15.51 -19.41
CA TYR A 421 -5.60 -14.41 -19.71
C TYR A 421 -5.66 -14.09 -21.20
N LEU A 422 -6.88 -13.85 -21.69
CA LEU A 422 -7.13 -13.33 -23.03
C LEU A 422 -7.50 -11.86 -22.94
N TYR A 423 -6.73 -11.01 -23.60
CA TYR A 423 -7.06 -9.61 -23.81
C TYR A 423 -7.84 -9.46 -25.11
N VAL A 424 -8.97 -8.76 -25.04
CA VAL A 424 -9.86 -8.53 -26.16
C VAL A 424 -9.95 -7.04 -26.40
N VAL A 425 -9.63 -6.63 -27.63
CA VAL A 425 -9.79 -5.26 -28.10
C VAL A 425 -11.02 -5.23 -28.98
N SER A 426 -12.04 -4.52 -28.54
CA SER A 426 -13.30 -4.35 -29.25
C SER A 426 -13.60 -2.88 -29.53
N ARG A 427 -14.63 -2.64 -30.34
CA ARG A 427 -15.18 -1.31 -30.62
C ARG A 427 -16.69 -1.29 -30.35
N GLU A 428 -17.15 -0.22 -29.71
CA GLU A 428 -18.58 0.00 -29.49
C GLU A 428 -19.26 0.40 -30.81
N ALA A 429 -20.46 -0.10 -31.11
CA ALA A 429 -21.15 0.31 -32.35
C ALA A 429 -21.65 1.76 -32.32
N ALA A 430 -21.98 2.29 -31.13
CA ALA A 430 -22.52 3.63 -30.98
C ALA A 430 -21.48 4.70 -31.35
N SER A 431 -20.19 4.38 -31.16
CA SER A 431 -19.06 5.22 -31.52
C SER A 431 -18.07 4.40 -32.34
N ALA A 432 -18.03 4.64 -33.65
CA ALA A 432 -17.05 4.01 -34.52
C ALA A 432 -15.59 4.33 -34.14
N GLN A 433 -15.34 5.22 -33.16
CA GLN A 433 -14.02 5.60 -32.69
C GLN A 433 -13.82 5.33 -31.19
N THR A 434 -14.47 4.34 -30.58
CA THR A 434 -14.18 3.97 -29.18
C THR A 434 -13.66 2.54 -29.11
N ILE A 435 -12.38 2.41 -28.75
CA ILE A 435 -11.70 1.15 -28.45
C ILE A 435 -12.01 0.78 -27.01
N LEU A 436 -12.38 -0.47 -26.78
CA LEU A 436 -12.56 -1.06 -25.46
C LEU A 436 -11.55 -2.21 -25.30
N LEU A 437 -10.63 -2.05 -24.35
CA LEU A 437 -9.66 -3.08 -23.98
C LEU A 437 -10.14 -3.77 -22.71
N THR A 438 -10.45 -5.06 -22.82
CA THR A 438 -10.95 -5.91 -21.74
C THR A 438 -10.07 -7.14 -21.56
N ARG A 439 -10.15 -7.76 -20.38
CA ARG A 439 -9.38 -8.95 -20.00
C ARG A 439 -10.32 -10.05 -19.52
N TYR A 440 -10.03 -11.27 -19.94
CA TYR A 440 -10.77 -12.47 -19.57
C TYR A 440 -9.80 -13.52 -19.01
N LEU A 441 -10.14 -14.11 -17.87
CA LEU A 441 -9.48 -15.28 -17.32
C LEU A 441 -9.89 -16.53 -18.11
N LEU A 442 -8.92 -17.34 -18.47
CA LEU A 442 -9.15 -18.66 -19.05
C LEU A 442 -9.36 -19.70 -17.93
N ILE A 443 -10.48 -20.39 -17.99
CA ILE A 443 -10.79 -21.53 -17.12
C ILE A 443 -10.55 -22.81 -17.94
N ASP A 444 -9.31 -23.32 -17.85
CA ASP A 444 -8.76 -24.40 -18.67
C ASP A 444 -9.68 -25.63 -18.80
N GLY A 445 -10.28 -26.08 -17.69
CA GLY A 445 -11.07 -27.32 -17.66
C GLY A 445 -12.33 -27.29 -18.54
N GLU A 446 -12.83 -26.09 -18.87
CA GLU A 446 -14.09 -25.89 -19.60
C GLU A 446 -13.89 -25.15 -20.94
N ALA A 447 -12.66 -24.75 -21.29
CA ALA A 447 -12.41 -23.81 -22.39
C ALA A 447 -13.36 -22.59 -22.29
N ARG A 448 -13.46 -22.03 -21.08
CA ARG A 448 -14.40 -20.95 -20.74
C ARG A 448 -13.65 -19.69 -20.39
N LEU A 449 -14.16 -18.57 -20.86
CA LEU A 449 -13.67 -17.24 -20.52
C LEU A 449 -14.53 -16.61 -19.43
N GLU A 450 -13.89 -15.92 -18.50
CA GLU A 450 -14.56 -15.16 -17.45
C GLU A 450 -14.00 -13.75 -17.40
N LYS A 451 -14.86 -12.72 -17.43
CA LYS A 451 -14.39 -11.33 -17.42
C LYS A 451 -13.63 -11.06 -16.12
N ALA A 452 -12.37 -10.67 -16.24
CA ALA A 452 -11.43 -10.52 -15.13
C ALA A 452 -10.83 -9.10 -15.11
N GLY A 453 -11.69 -8.12 -14.81
CA GLY A 453 -11.33 -6.72 -14.67
C GLY A 453 -12.36 -5.77 -15.28
N ARG A 454 -12.23 -4.49 -14.92
CA ARG A 454 -13.11 -3.40 -15.35
C ARG A 454 -12.93 -3.06 -16.83
N GLY A 455 -11.71 -3.20 -17.35
CA GLY A 455 -11.34 -2.76 -18.71
C GLY A 455 -11.16 -1.25 -18.81
N VAL A 456 -10.74 -0.76 -19.98
CA VAL A 456 -10.54 0.68 -20.25
C VAL A 456 -11.01 1.06 -21.65
N LYS A 457 -11.43 2.31 -21.81
CA LYS A 457 -11.83 2.90 -23.10
C LYS A 457 -10.75 3.84 -23.63
N LEU A 458 -10.52 3.82 -24.94
CA LEU A 458 -9.68 4.78 -25.65
C LEU A 458 -10.40 5.30 -26.89
N VAL A 459 -10.16 6.55 -27.26
CA VAL A 459 -10.75 7.13 -28.47
C VAL A 459 -9.84 6.84 -29.67
N GLY A 460 -10.35 6.10 -30.66
CA GLY A 460 -9.68 5.79 -31.91
C GLY A 460 -10.13 4.48 -32.57
N THR A 461 -9.28 3.92 -33.43
CA THR A 461 -9.45 2.59 -34.04
C THR A 461 -8.16 1.78 -33.88
N ALA A 462 -8.25 0.57 -33.33
CA ALA A 462 -7.09 -0.30 -33.14
C ALA A 462 -6.65 -0.94 -34.47
N TYR A 463 -5.34 -1.00 -34.70
CA TYR A 463 -4.73 -1.72 -35.82
C TYR A 463 -4.04 -3.00 -35.36
N ASP A 464 -3.28 -2.95 -34.26
CA ASP A 464 -2.61 -4.11 -33.68
C ASP A 464 -2.26 -3.87 -32.20
N ILE A 465 -2.00 -4.95 -31.45
CA ILE A 465 -1.69 -4.93 -30.02
C ILE A 465 -0.55 -5.88 -29.67
N ALA A 466 0.30 -5.48 -28.74
CA ALA A 466 1.26 -6.35 -28.07
C ALA A 466 1.18 -6.15 -26.55
N LEU A 467 1.52 -7.18 -25.77
CA LEU A 467 1.50 -7.12 -24.31
C LEU A 467 2.92 -7.23 -23.77
N ALA A 468 3.25 -6.42 -22.77
CA ALA A 468 4.50 -6.59 -22.05
C ALA A 468 4.51 -7.96 -21.33
N PRO A 469 5.64 -8.70 -21.30
CA PRO A 469 5.75 -9.97 -20.60
C PRO A 469 5.33 -9.94 -19.13
N THR A 470 5.56 -8.80 -18.46
CA THR A 470 5.20 -8.54 -17.07
C THR A 470 3.73 -8.15 -16.88
N GLU A 471 2.97 -8.04 -17.98
CA GLU A 471 1.59 -7.55 -18.01
C GLU A 471 1.35 -6.23 -17.27
N THR A 472 2.34 -5.37 -17.20
CA THR A 472 2.15 -4.03 -16.63
C THR A 472 1.47 -3.10 -17.63
N ARG A 473 1.61 -3.36 -18.93
CA ARG A 473 1.07 -2.53 -20.01
C ARG A 473 0.77 -3.30 -21.29
N ALA A 474 -0.10 -2.70 -22.09
CA ALA A 474 -0.32 -3.03 -23.49
C ALA A 474 0.29 -1.95 -24.39
N TYR A 475 0.86 -2.37 -25.51
CA TYR A 475 1.34 -1.54 -26.60
C TYR A 475 0.31 -1.57 -27.71
N LEU A 476 -0.25 -0.42 -28.05
CA LEU A 476 -1.35 -0.30 -28.99
C LEU A 476 -0.92 0.53 -30.19
N LEU A 477 -1.04 -0.06 -31.38
CA LEU A 477 -0.98 0.65 -32.65
C LEU A 477 -2.41 0.98 -33.06
N MET A 478 -2.73 2.26 -33.19
CA MET A 478 -4.10 2.72 -33.42
C MET A 478 -4.13 3.99 -34.28
N ALA A 479 -5.28 4.33 -34.85
CA ALA A 479 -5.57 5.68 -35.31
C ALA A 479 -6.29 6.46 -34.19
N ASP A 480 -5.89 7.70 -33.94
CA ASP A 480 -6.60 8.61 -33.02
C ASP A 480 -7.93 9.12 -33.61
N ALA A 481 -8.61 10.01 -32.89
CA ALA A 481 -9.91 10.58 -33.32
C ALA A 481 -9.81 11.32 -34.66
N GLU A 482 -8.65 11.92 -34.93
CA GLU A 482 -8.32 12.62 -36.18
C GLU A 482 -7.91 11.68 -37.32
N GLY A 483 -7.80 10.37 -37.05
CA GLY A 483 -7.38 9.37 -38.03
C GLY A 483 -5.87 9.29 -38.23
N VAL A 484 -5.08 9.92 -37.36
CA VAL A 484 -3.61 9.86 -37.39
C VAL A 484 -3.15 8.59 -36.69
N THR A 485 -2.27 7.83 -37.33
CA THR A 485 -1.68 6.64 -36.70
C THR A 485 -0.79 7.04 -35.54
N ARG A 486 -1.09 6.48 -34.37
CA ARG A 486 -0.38 6.62 -33.11
C ARG A 486 0.11 5.26 -32.63
N PHE A 487 1.30 5.29 -32.05
CA PHE A 487 1.70 4.28 -31.09
C PHE A 487 1.43 4.84 -29.69
N THR A 488 0.76 4.08 -28.83
CA THR A 488 0.49 4.46 -27.44
C THR A 488 0.64 3.27 -26.51
N THR A 489 0.93 3.56 -25.24
CA THR A 489 0.94 2.57 -24.16
C THR A 489 -0.34 2.68 -23.33
N VAL A 490 -0.87 1.55 -22.87
CA VAL A 490 -2.02 1.50 -21.98
C VAL A 490 -1.62 0.75 -20.72
N GLY A 491 -1.71 1.40 -19.55
CA GLY A 491 -1.44 0.76 -18.27
C GLY A 491 -2.49 -0.31 -17.95
N LEU A 492 -2.04 -1.54 -17.69
CA LEU A 492 -2.95 -2.66 -17.48
C LEU A 492 -3.54 -2.69 -16.06
N ASP A 493 -3.01 -1.92 -15.11
CA ASP A 493 -3.58 -1.79 -13.76
C ASP A 493 -5.07 -1.41 -13.81
N ALA A 494 -5.43 -0.42 -14.63
CA ALA A 494 -6.83 0.01 -14.80
C ALA A 494 -7.68 -1.06 -15.50
N VAL A 495 -7.09 -1.81 -16.45
CA VAL A 495 -7.75 -2.95 -17.12
C VAL A 495 -8.03 -4.08 -16.12
N LYS A 496 -7.08 -4.34 -15.21
CA LYS A 496 -7.10 -5.40 -14.20
C LYS A 496 -7.95 -5.05 -12.97
N SER A 497 -8.21 -3.77 -12.73
CA SER A 497 -8.97 -3.26 -11.58
C SER A 497 -10.33 -3.97 -11.44
N GLN A 498 -10.71 -4.26 -10.21
CA GLN A 498 -12.01 -4.82 -9.84
C GLN A 498 -13.00 -3.75 -9.34
N ASP A 499 -12.65 -2.46 -9.49
CA ASP A 499 -13.49 -1.36 -9.03
C ASP A 499 -14.86 -1.38 -9.74
N ALA A 500 -15.90 -1.03 -9.00
CA ALA A 500 -17.24 -0.89 -9.55
C ALA A 500 -17.34 0.29 -10.53
N GLY A 501 -18.19 0.15 -11.56
CA GLY A 501 -18.51 1.21 -12.52
C GLY A 501 -18.07 0.93 -13.96
N PRO A 502 -18.44 1.80 -14.92
CA PRO A 502 -18.11 1.62 -16.34
C PRO A 502 -16.60 1.73 -16.58
N PRO A 503 -16.03 1.08 -17.61
CA PRO A 503 -14.63 1.23 -17.97
C PRO A 503 -14.24 2.71 -18.11
N PRO A 504 -13.20 3.21 -17.42
CA PRO A 504 -12.79 4.60 -17.54
C PRO A 504 -12.25 4.91 -18.94
N GLU A 505 -12.49 6.12 -19.42
CA GLU A 505 -11.85 6.64 -20.62
C GLU A 505 -10.42 7.08 -20.29
N THR A 506 -9.47 6.59 -21.06
CA THR A 506 -8.03 6.89 -20.94
C THR A 506 -7.58 7.59 -22.22
N GLY A 507 -6.89 8.72 -22.06
CA GLY A 507 -6.27 9.43 -23.17
C GLY A 507 -5.05 8.69 -23.73
N LEU A 508 -4.44 9.26 -24.77
CA LEU A 508 -3.14 8.79 -25.24
C LEU A 508 -2.08 8.94 -24.13
N SER A 509 -1.14 8.01 -24.08
CA SER A 509 0.02 8.12 -23.18
C SER A 509 0.82 9.40 -23.47
N PRO A 510 1.45 10.04 -22.47
CA PRO A 510 2.39 11.14 -22.71
C PRO A 510 3.52 10.77 -23.69
N ASP A 511 3.91 9.49 -23.72
CA ASP A 511 4.94 8.95 -24.61
C ASP A 511 4.38 8.50 -25.97
N ALA A 512 3.10 8.77 -26.25
CA ALA A 512 2.49 8.44 -27.52
C ALA A 512 3.08 9.30 -28.64
N PHE A 513 3.53 8.66 -29.71
CA PHE A 513 4.09 9.34 -30.87
C PHE A 513 3.34 8.98 -32.15
N ARG A 514 3.48 9.87 -33.12
CA ARG A 514 2.89 9.71 -34.45
C ARG A 514 3.74 8.77 -35.29
N ILE A 515 3.07 7.92 -36.05
CA ILE A 515 3.64 7.14 -37.14
C ILE A 515 3.10 7.68 -38.45
N ASP A 516 3.96 7.84 -39.46
CA ASP A 516 3.53 8.22 -40.78
C ASP A 516 2.94 7.03 -41.55
N GLY A 517 1.79 7.27 -42.17
CA GLY A 517 1.01 6.23 -42.85
C GLY A 517 0.01 5.51 -41.93
N GLN A 518 -0.67 4.52 -42.47
CA GLN A 518 -1.62 3.65 -41.76
C GLN A 518 -0.88 2.48 -41.11
N GLY A 519 -1.15 2.22 -39.82
CA GLY A 519 -0.60 1.08 -39.10
C GLY A 519 -1.01 -0.26 -39.72
N ARG A 520 -0.08 -1.23 -39.74
CA ARG A 520 -0.27 -2.54 -40.39
C ARG A 520 -0.03 -3.72 -39.46
N SER A 521 1.06 -3.70 -38.69
CA SER A 521 1.46 -4.82 -37.84
C SER A 521 2.35 -4.33 -36.71
N LEU A 522 2.22 -4.96 -35.55
CA LEU A 522 3.04 -4.72 -34.36
C LEU A 522 3.57 -6.06 -33.84
N ALA A 523 4.89 -6.15 -33.68
CA ALA A 523 5.53 -7.33 -33.10
C ALA A 523 6.45 -6.94 -31.94
N LEU A 524 6.39 -7.71 -30.86
CA LEU A 524 7.24 -7.55 -29.68
C LEU A 524 8.24 -8.70 -29.62
N ALA A 525 9.51 -8.39 -29.38
CA ALA A 525 10.52 -9.41 -29.13
C ALA A 525 10.19 -10.18 -27.84
N GLY A 526 10.50 -11.48 -27.80
CA GLY A 526 10.13 -12.38 -26.70
C GLY A 526 10.69 -12.00 -25.33
N ASN A 527 11.78 -11.22 -25.30
CA ASN A 527 12.35 -10.63 -24.08
C ASN A 527 11.61 -9.35 -23.61
N GLY A 528 10.68 -8.82 -24.40
CA GLY A 528 9.90 -7.62 -24.10
C GLY A 528 10.65 -6.30 -24.27
N THR A 529 11.88 -6.28 -24.78
CA THR A 529 12.74 -5.07 -24.80
C THR A 529 12.70 -4.30 -26.10
N ARG A 530 12.09 -4.83 -27.17
CA ARG A 530 12.11 -4.20 -28.49
C ARG A 530 10.83 -4.46 -29.25
N LEU A 531 10.29 -3.41 -29.86
CA LEU A 531 9.10 -3.42 -30.70
C LEU A 531 9.45 -3.13 -32.16
N TYR A 532 8.70 -3.77 -33.04
CA TYR A 532 8.76 -3.59 -34.47
C TYR A 532 7.38 -3.20 -34.96
N LEU A 533 7.28 -2.03 -35.57
CA LEU A 533 6.01 -1.45 -36.00
C LEU A 533 6.05 -1.21 -37.49
N ALA A 534 5.11 -1.80 -38.23
CA ALA A 534 4.94 -1.57 -39.65
C ALA A 534 3.80 -0.59 -39.92
N ALA A 535 4.07 0.38 -40.80
CA ALA A 535 3.06 1.27 -41.34
C ALA A 535 3.30 1.52 -42.83
N ALA A 536 2.26 1.96 -43.53
CA ALA A 536 2.37 2.29 -44.95
C ALA A 536 1.45 3.44 -45.33
N ALA A 537 1.91 4.29 -46.25
CA ALA A 537 1.11 5.37 -46.78
C ALA A 537 -0.19 4.86 -47.42
N ALA A 538 -1.22 5.71 -47.45
CA ALA A 538 -2.50 5.36 -48.07
C ALA A 538 -2.30 5.01 -49.55
N GLU A 539 -3.09 4.08 -50.09
CA GLU A 539 -2.95 3.56 -51.46
C GLU A 539 -2.99 4.65 -52.55
N GLU A 540 -3.55 5.82 -52.25
CA GLU A 540 -3.63 6.98 -53.15
C GLU A 540 -2.31 7.74 -53.32
N THR A 541 -1.31 7.51 -52.46
CA THR A 541 0.02 8.12 -52.59
C THR A 541 0.89 7.33 -53.55
N MET A 542 1.36 7.97 -54.62
CA MET A 542 2.29 7.37 -55.59
C MET A 542 3.63 8.13 -55.61
N PRO A 543 4.78 7.42 -55.51
CA PRO A 543 4.88 5.99 -55.25
C PRO A 543 4.43 5.62 -53.82
N PRO A 544 3.91 4.41 -53.58
CA PRO A 544 3.56 3.98 -52.23
C PRO A 544 4.83 3.91 -51.38
N HIS A 545 4.75 4.40 -50.14
CA HIS A 545 5.87 4.37 -49.20
C HIS A 545 5.50 3.57 -47.96
N GLY A 546 6.34 2.61 -47.60
CA GLY A 546 6.21 1.80 -46.40
C GLY A 546 7.30 2.12 -45.38
N LEU A 547 7.02 1.88 -44.11
CA LEU A 547 8.03 1.98 -43.06
C LEU A 547 7.93 0.84 -42.05
N VAL A 548 9.07 0.47 -41.46
CA VAL A 548 9.14 -0.34 -40.25
C VAL A 548 9.98 0.40 -39.22
N ALA A 549 9.38 0.81 -38.12
CA ALA A 549 10.05 1.46 -37.01
C ALA A 549 10.55 0.43 -35.99
N VAL A 550 11.79 0.60 -35.52
CA VAL A 550 12.40 -0.19 -34.45
C VAL A 550 12.47 0.67 -33.20
N ILE A 551 11.81 0.23 -32.13
CA ILE A 551 11.69 0.96 -30.88
C ILE A 551 12.24 0.09 -29.76
N ASP A 552 13.24 0.58 -29.05
CA ASP A 552 13.72 -0.04 -27.83
C ASP A 552 12.85 0.39 -26.65
N ILE A 553 12.47 -0.59 -25.85
CA ILE A 553 11.76 -0.41 -24.59
C ILE A 553 12.82 -0.50 -23.50
N ALA A 554 13.23 0.65 -22.99
CA ALA A 554 14.03 0.71 -21.78
C ALA A 554 13.10 0.78 -20.56
N GLU A 555 13.45 0.01 -19.52
CA GLU A 555 12.89 0.26 -18.19
C GLU A 555 13.24 1.70 -17.76
N GLU A 556 12.33 2.32 -17.00
CA GLU A 556 12.39 3.75 -16.68
C GLU A 556 13.73 4.13 -16.02
N ASP A 557 14.14 5.39 -16.20
CA ASP A 557 15.27 5.96 -15.46
C ASP A 557 14.89 6.11 -13.98
N CYS A 558 14.93 5.01 -13.22
CA CYS A 558 14.86 5.01 -11.76
C CYS A 558 15.89 5.99 -11.14
N GLY A 559 16.91 6.40 -11.91
CA GLY A 559 17.81 7.51 -11.64
C GLY A 559 17.11 8.82 -11.28
N ILE A 560 15.88 9.07 -11.78
CA ILE A 560 15.12 10.28 -11.45
C ILE A 560 14.78 10.34 -9.95
N HIS A 561 14.59 9.20 -9.29
CA HIS A 561 14.38 9.15 -7.84
C HIS A 561 15.62 9.57 -7.06
N PHE A 562 16.83 9.29 -7.58
CA PHE A 562 18.07 9.80 -6.99
C PHE A 562 18.21 11.31 -7.15
N ARG A 563 17.49 11.94 -8.09
CA ARG A 563 17.48 13.40 -8.31
C ARG A 563 16.37 14.12 -7.54
N LYS A 564 15.32 13.42 -7.07
CA LYS A 564 14.23 13.99 -6.26
C LYS A 564 14.71 14.74 -5.00
N PRO A 565 15.73 14.27 -4.26
CA PRO A 565 16.25 15.02 -3.10
C PRO A 565 16.75 16.44 -3.44
N VAL A 566 17.13 16.70 -4.70
CA VAL A 566 17.58 18.03 -5.15
C VAL A 566 16.42 19.03 -5.25
N GLN A 567 15.19 18.57 -5.48
CA GLN A 567 14.01 19.43 -5.65
C GLN A 567 13.38 19.86 -4.31
N GLY A 568 13.89 19.35 -3.17
CA GLY A 568 13.39 19.69 -1.84
C GLY A 568 12.05 19.01 -1.50
N CYS A 569 11.38 19.52 -0.48
CA CYS A 569 10.14 18.93 0.04
C CYS A 569 8.93 19.24 -0.87
N ALA A 570 8.08 18.23 -1.12
CA ALA A 570 6.85 18.35 -1.92
C ALA A 570 5.76 19.23 -1.28
N SER A 571 5.76 19.38 0.05
CA SER A 571 4.78 20.20 0.81
C SER A 571 5.30 21.61 1.13
N CYS A 572 6.27 22.11 0.38
CA CYS A 572 6.88 23.40 0.64
C CYS A 572 5.90 24.56 0.40
N GLY A 573 5.69 25.41 1.42
CA GLY A 573 4.88 26.63 1.33
C GLY A 573 3.47 26.52 1.89
N THR A 574 3.05 25.33 2.34
CA THR A 574 1.84 25.15 3.14
C THR A 574 2.24 24.80 4.58
N ASP A 575 1.48 25.29 5.56
CA ASP A 575 1.74 25.06 7.00
C ASP A 575 1.41 23.61 7.46
N GLN A 576 1.22 22.65 6.54
CA GLN A 576 0.67 21.32 6.83
C GLN A 576 1.61 20.19 6.36
N HIS A 577 2.49 19.76 7.26
CA HIS A 577 3.39 18.61 7.06
C HIS A 577 2.70 17.29 7.45
N ARG A 578 1.78 16.81 6.61
CA ARG A 578 0.98 15.60 6.86
C ARG A 578 1.56 14.34 6.21
N VAL A 579 1.42 13.21 6.90
CA VAL A 579 1.77 11.87 6.38
C VAL A 579 0.51 11.08 6.10
N VAL A 580 0.33 10.64 4.85
CA VAL A 580 -0.83 9.84 4.43
C VAL A 580 -0.70 8.42 4.98
N LEU A 581 -1.73 7.96 5.69
CA LEU A 581 -1.84 6.61 6.23
C LEU A 581 -2.69 5.72 5.31
N GLY A 582 -3.64 6.25 4.59
CA GLY A 582 -4.46 5.45 3.68
C GLY A 582 -5.64 6.23 3.16
N HIS A 583 -6.49 5.57 2.39
CA HIS A 583 -7.66 6.23 1.82
C HIS A 583 -8.84 5.26 1.64
N VAL A 584 -9.99 5.87 1.35
CA VAL A 584 -11.24 5.21 0.98
C VAL A 584 -11.72 5.81 -0.33
N ALA A 585 -11.88 4.98 -1.36
CA ALA A 585 -12.41 5.40 -2.66
C ALA A 585 -13.95 5.44 -2.65
N GLY A 586 -14.54 6.31 -3.47
CA GLY A 586 -16.00 6.37 -3.65
C GLY A 586 -16.79 6.89 -2.44
N TYR A 587 -16.14 7.64 -1.54
CA TYR A 587 -16.82 8.20 -0.37
C TYR A 587 -17.73 9.36 -0.78
N VAL A 588 -19.03 9.23 -0.49
CA VAL A 588 -20.04 10.26 -0.76
C VAL A 588 -20.56 10.81 0.55
N TRP A 589 -20.50 12.12 0.74
CA TRP A 589 -21.16 12.79 1.86
C TRP A 589 -22.70 12.74 1.66
N PRO A 590 -23.46 12.09 2.56
CA PRO A 590 -24.89 11.85 2.35
C PRO A 590 -25.78 13.05 2.68
N GLY A 591 -25.22 14.13 3.24
CA GLY A 591 -25.95 15.28 3.77
C GLY A 591 -26.25 15.18 5.27
N GLU A 592 -26.65 16.30 5.89
CA GLU A 592 -26.96 16.36 7.32
C GLU A 592 -28.09 15.39 7.72
N GLY A 593 -27.91 14.71 8.86
CA GLY A 593 -28.93 13.83 9.46
C GLY A 593 -29.11 12.47 8.77
N ARG A 594 -28.24 12.09 7.82
CA ARG A 594 -28.21 10.75 7.20
C ARG A 594 -27.01 9.93 7.66
N ASP A 595 -27.16 8.62 7.62
CA ASP A 595 -26.11 7.68 8.00
C ASP A 595 -24.91 7.77 7.04
N LEU A 596 -23.70 7.84 7.62
CA LEU A 596 -22.46 7.81 6.86
C LEU A 596 -22.22 6.44 6.22
N PRO A 597 -21.44 6.36 5.12
CA PRO A 597 -21.03 5.10 4.53
C PRO A 597 -20.29 4.20 5.53
N ARG A 598 -20.47 2.88 5.42
CA ARG A 598 -19.72 1.90 6.21
C ARG A 598 -18.34 1.69 5.61
N ILE A 599 -17.31 1.76 6.45
CA ILE A 599 -15.92 1.55 6.07
C ILE A 599 -15.47 0.17 6.60
N ARG A 600 -14.94 -0.69 5.72
CA ARG A 600 -14.53 -2.06 6.03
C ARG A 600 -13.14 -2.38 5.49
N ASP A 601 -12.53 -3.40 6.06
CA ASP A 601 -11.30 -3.99 5.50
C ASP A 601 -11.59 -4.60 4.11
N PRO A 602 -10.67 -4.49 3.12
CA PRO A 602 -10.91 -4.92 1.73
C PRO A 602 -11.39 -6.35 1.58
N GLU A 603 -10.80 -7.29 2.33
CA GLU A 603 -11.14 -8.72 2.27
C GLU A 603 -12.56 -9.03 2.77
N ARG A 604 -13.17 -8.10 3.50
CA ARG A 604 -14.49 -8.25 4.12
C ARG A 604 -15.52 -7.28 3.55
N ALA A 605 -15.15 -6.39 2.64
CA ALA A 605 -16.08 -5.43 2.04
C ALA A 605 -17.12 -6.17 1.17
N SER A 606 -18.39 -5.80 1.29
CA SER A 606 -19.49 -6.31 0.43
C SER A 606 -20.12 -5.18 -0.37
N GLU A 607 -21.03 -5.51 -1.30
CA GLU A 607 -21.72 -4.52 -2.13
C GLU A 607 -22.38 -3.43 -1.26
N GLY A 608 -21.97 -2.17 -1.46
CA GLY A 608 -22.43 -1.01 -0.68
C GLY A 608 -21.55 -0.60 0.51
N ASP A 609 -20.49 -1.34 0.83
CA ASP A 609 -19.46 -0.92 1.79
C ASP A 609 -18.26 -0.28 1.07
N LEU A 610 -17.56 0.61 1.76
CA LEU A 610 -16.33 1.23 1.26
C LEU A 610 -15.10 0.49 1.81
N ALA A 611 -14.15 0.15 0.94
CA ALA A 611 -12.94 -0.59 1.31
C ALA A 611 -11.78 0.34 1.73
N LEU A 612 -11.10 0.00 2.81
CA LEU A 612 -9.88 0.68 3.29
C LEU A 612 -8.64 0.26 2.50
N ASP A 613 -8.01 1.18 1.78
CA ASP A 613 -6.71 0.95 1.15
C ASP A 613 -5.58 1.57 1.98
N ASN A 614 -4.68 0.71 2.45
CA ASN A 614 -3.52 1.08 3.27
C ASN A 614 -2.25 1.36 2.47
N PHE A 615 -2.20 1.05 1.17
CA PHE A 615 -0.95 0.94 0.43
C PHE A 615 -0.89 1.86 -0.80
N ALA A 616 -1.97 2.04 -1.55
CA ALA A 616 -1.92 2.69 -2.86
C ALA A 616 -1.30 4.10 -2.84
N PHE A 617 -1.51 4.85 -1.77
CA PHE A 617 -1.02 6.23 -1.61
C PHE A 617 -0.19 6.43 -0.32
N ARG A 618 0.15 5.36 0.40
CA ARG A 618 0.91 5.44 1.66
C ARG A 618 2.42 5.48 1.34
N PRO A 619 3.14 6.57 1.62
CA PRO A 619 4.59 6.57 1.55
C PRO A 619 5.14 5.67 2.67
N ILE A 620 6.05 4.75 2.32
CA ILE A 620 6.70 3.85 3.28
C ILE A 620 8.18 4.21 3.32
N VAL A 621 8.73 4.29 4.53
CA VAL A 621 10.15 4.48 4.79
C VAL A 621 10.72 3.13 5.26
N PRO A 622 11.13 2.25 4.33
CA PRO A 622 11.61 0.93 4.69
C PRO A 622 12.97 1.02 5.40
N SER A 623 13.18 0.13 6.37
CA SER A 623 14.49 0.00 6.99
C SER A 623 15.53 -0.54 5.99
N ALA A 624 16.81 -0.25 6.23
CA ALA A 624 17.90 -0.81 5.42
C ALA A 624 17.91 -2.36 5.43
N SER A 625 17.47 -2.99 6.52
CA SER A 625 17.28 -4.44 6.60
C SER A 625 16.14 -4.92 5.71
N THR A 626 15.00 -4.22 5.69
CA THR A 626 13.87 -4.56 4.80
C THR A 626 14.28 -4.42 3.34
N LEU A 627 15.00 -3.35 2.98
CA LEU A 627 15.53 -3.19 1.62
C LEU A 627 16.47 -4.32 1.24
N LYS A 628 17.38 -4.71 2.15
CA LYS A 628 18.26 -5.87 1.95
C LYS A 628 17.45 -7.15 1.74
N GLU A 629 16.43 -7.42 2.55
CA GLU A 629 15.59 -8.62 2.41
C GLU A 629 14.84 -8.66 1.08
N VAL A 630 14.33 -7.51 0.61
CA VAL A 630 13.70 -7.40 -0.71
C VAL A 630 14.73 -7.65 -1.81
N ILE A 631 15.94 -7.08 -1.71
CA ILE A 631 17.02 -7.32 -2.66
C ILE A 631 17.41 -8.80 -2.66
N ASP A 632 17.59 -9.41 -1.49
CA ASP A 632 17.90 -10.83 -1.35
C ASP A 632 16.78 -11.70 -1.94
N CYS A 633 15.51 -11.32 -1.77
CA CYS A 633 14.36 -11.98 -2.37
C CYS A 633 14.41 -11.90 -3.91
N ILE A 634 14.65 -10.71 -4.46
CA ILE A 634 14.81 -10.49 -5.91
C ILE A 634 15.99 -11.30 -6.45
N LEU A 635 17.12 -11.30 -5.76
CA LEU A 635 18.32 -12.06 -6.16
C LEU A 635 18.11 -13.57 -6.06
N ALA A 636 17.37 -14.05 -5.04
CA ALA A 636 17.07 -15.47 -4.85
C ALA A 636 16.02 -16.00 -5.83
N GLN A 637 15.04 -15.17 -6.21
CA GLN A 637 14.07 -15.47 -7.27
C GLN A 637 14.68 -15.30 -8.67
N GLY A 638 15.83 -14.63 -8.77
CA GLY A 638 16.52 -14.29 -10.01
C GLY A 638 15.88 -13.09 -10.69
N VAL A 639 16.69 -12.08 -11.03
CA VAL A 639 16.35 -11.19 -12.14
C VAL A 639 16.40 -12.09 -13.37
N ALA A 640 15.24 -12.46 -13.91
CA ALA A 640 15.13 -13.48 -14.95
C ALA A 640 15.78 -13.03 -16.27
N GLU A 641 17.10 -13.12 -16.36
CA GLU A 641 17.82 -13.22 -17.62
C GLU A 641 17.61 -14.64 -18.17
N GLY A 642 16.45 -14.85 -18.79
CA GLY A 642 16.11 -16.05 -19.55
C GLY A 642 14.93 -16.84 -18.98
N PRO A 643 14.09 -17.46 -19.85
CA PRO A 643 12.99 -18.29 -19.39
C PRO A 643 13.54 -19.50 -18.61
N PRO A 644 13.06 -19.77 -17.38
CA PRO A 644 13.36 -21.01 -16.68
C PRO A 644 12.95 -22.18 -17.56
N GLY A 645 13.85 -23.14 -17.77
CA GLY A 645 13.53 -24.37 -18.48
C GLY A 645 12.36 -25.12 -17.79
N PRO A 646 11.64 -25.99 -18.52
CA PRO A 646 10.60 -26.81 -17.92
C PRO A 646 11.17 -27.55 -16.71
N ARG A 647 10.49 -27.42 -15.57
CA ARG A 647 10.85 -28.08 -14.30
C ARG A 647 10.89 -29.59 -14.57
N GLY A 648 12.07 -30.20 -14.48
CA GLY A 648 12.19 -31.64 -14.58
C GLY A 648 11.31 -32.32 -13.51
N ASP A 649 10.72 -33.46 -13.87
CA ASP A 649 9.92 -34.26 -12.96
C ASP A 649 10.68 -34.46 -11.64
N PRO A 650 10.02 -34.31 -10.46
CA PRO A 650 10.66 -34.58 -9.19
C PRO A 650 11.29 -35.97 -9.22
N GLY A 651 12.62 -36.04 -9.03
CA GLY A 651 13.31 -37.31 -8.88
C GLY A 651 12.65 -38.12 -7.77
N ALA A 652 12.53 -39.44 -7.97
CA ALA A 652 11.95 -40.33 -6.98
C ALA A 652 12.59 -40.08 -5.61
N ARG A 653 11.74 -39.86 -4.60
CA ARG A 653 12.15 -39.63 -3.21
C ARG A 653 13.03 -40.79 -2.77
N GLY A 654 14.30 -40.50 -2.46
CA GLY A 654 15.19 -41.49 -1.87
C GLY A 654 14.63 -41.99 -0.53
N GLU A 655 14.85 -43.26 -0.21
CA GLU A 655 14.44 -43.83 1.07
C GLU A 655 15.11 -43.07 2.22
N ASP A 656 14.30 -42.61 3.17
CA ASP A 656 14.76 -41.86 4.33
C ASP A 656 15.79 -42.69 5.12
N GLY A 657 16.97 -42.12 5.36
CA GLY A 657 17.97 -42.72 6.23
C GLY A 657 17.45 -42.81 7.66
N VAL A 658 17.78 -43.90 8.35
CA VAL A 658 17.35 -44.15 9.74
C VAL A 658 17.84 -43.03 10.64
N SER A 659 16.92 -42.34 11.33
CA SER A 659 17.24 -41.33 12.34
C SER A 659 18.17 -41.91 13.41
N GLY A 660 19.28 -41.23 13.69
CA GLY A 660 20.10 -41.53 14.86
C GLY A 660 19.34 -41.23 16.16
N GLU A 661 19.61 -41.99 17.22
CA GLU A 661 18.97 -41.80 18.52
C GLU A 661 19.22 -40.38 19.09
N ASP A 662 18.16 -39.74 19.58
CA ASP A 662 18.21 -38.41 20.18
C ASP A 662 19.16 -38.36 21.40
N GLY A 663 19.96 -37.30 21.48
CA GLY A 663 20.87 -37.06 22.60
C GLY A 663 20.13 -36.81 23.91
N LYS A 664 20.63 -37.37 25.01
CA LYS A 664 20.06 -37.18 26.36
C LYS A 664 20.11 -35.70 26.78
N VAL A 665 18.99 -35.16 27.24
CA VAL A 665 18.86 -33.77 27.72
C VAL A 665 19.03 -33.65 29.24
N VAL A 666 19.36 -32.45 29.74
CA VAL A 666 19.41 -32.16 31.18
C VAL A 666 17.99 -32.10 31.73
N THR A 667 17.65 -33.04 32.61
CA THR A 667 16.31 -33.17 33.21
C THR A 667 16.24 -32.63 34.64
N GLN A 668 17.38 -32.38 35.29
CA GLN A 668 17.43 -31.88 36.67
C GLN A 668 18.64 -30.96 36.90
N VAL A 669 18.45 -29.87 37.65
CA VAL A 669 19.51 -28.94 38.07
C VAL A 669 19.52 -28.83 39.59
N THR A 670 20.70 -28.94 40.20
CA THR A 670 20.90 -28.82 41.66
C THR A 670 21.94 -27.75 41.98
N VAL A 671 21.64 -26.85 42.91
CA VAL A 671 22.53 -25.74 43.27
C VAL A 671 22.89 -25.81 44.76
N ALA A 672 24.18 -25.70 45.08
CA ALA A 672 24.70 -25.65 46.45
C ALA A 672 25.55 -24.40 46.67
N THR A 673 25.54 -23.86 47.90
CA THR A 673 26.42 -22.75 48.28
C THR A 673 27.75 -23.26 48.83
N LEU A 674 28.86 -22.75 48.29
CA LEU A 674 30.23 -23.05 48.69
C LEU A 674 30.75 -22.01 49.68
N ASN A 675 31.80 -22.37 50.42
CA ASN A 675 32.41 -21.45 51.38
C ASN A 675 33.12 -20.28 50.66
N PRO A 676 33.29 -19.12 51.32
CA PRO A 676 34.04 -18.01 50.76
C PRO A 676 35.46 -18.40 50.34
N ASN A 677 35.91 -17.90 49.19
CA ASN A 677 37.20 -18.18 48.53
C ASN A 677 37.36 -19.59 47.93
N GLN A 678 36.30 -20.40 47.85
CA GLN A 678 36.31 -21.58 46.98
C GLN A 678 35.95 -21.18 45.53
N PRO A 679 36.54 -21.79 44.49
CA PRO A 679 36.14 -21.54 43.11
C PRO A 679 34.73 -22.09 42.85
N ALA A 680 33.97 -21.42 41.98
CA ALA A 680 32.68 -21.96 41.53
C ALA A 680 32.89 -23.27 40.74
N THR A 681 31.99 -24.23 40.92
CA THR A 681 32.09 -25.56 40.29
C THR A 681 30.84 -25.89 39.49
N ALA A 682 30.99 -26.57 38.36
CA ALA A 682 29.90 -27.12 37.57
C ALA A 682 30.23 -28.56 37.13
N SER A 683 29.30 -29.50 37.29
CA SER A 683 29.46 -30.89 36.85
C SER A 683 28.15 -31.49 36.35
N VAL A 684 28.24 -32.38 35.37
CA VAL A 684 27.09 -33.09 34.78
C VAL A 684 27.25 -34.59 34.99
N ALA A 685 26.19 -35.26 35.46
CA ALA A 685 26.14 -36.71 35.64
C ALA A 685 24.94 -37.32 34.89
N ASP A 686 25.14 -38.48 34.25
CA ASP A 686 24.07 -39.26 33.61
C ASP A 686 23.43 -40.18 34.66
N ASN A 687 22.14 -39.98 34.92
CA ASN A 687 21.40 -40.72 35.94
C ASN A 687 20.43 -41.75 35.34
N GLY A 688 20.54 -42.05 34.04
CA GLY A 688 19.68 -43.01 33.34
C GLY A 688 18.68 -42.32 32.40
N PRO A 689 17.55 -41.77 32.91
CA PRO A 689 16.52 -41.15 32.07
C PRO A 689 16.84 -39.70 31.64
N GLY A 690 17.99 -39.13 32.05
CA GLY A 690 18.44 -37.80 31.66
C GLY A 690 19.73 -37.37 32.37
N LEU A 691 20.22 -36.17 32.06
CA LEU A 691 21.42 -35.59 32.68
C LEU A 691 21.05 -34.72 33.89
N THR A 692 21.85 -34.77 34.97
CA THR A 692 21.72 -33.87 36.12
C THR A 692 22.91 -32.91 36.18
N LEU A 693 22.63 -31.60 36.16
CA LEU A 693 23.61 -30.52 36.28
C LEU A 693 23.71 -30.07 37.75
N THR A 694 24.92 -30.06 38.30
CA THR A 694 25.18 -29.58 39.67
C THR A 694 26.07 -28.34 39.64
N LEU A 695 25.64 -27.26 40.31
CA LEU A 695 26.34 -25.97 40.39
C LEU A 695 26.70 -25.63 41.84
N GLY A 696 27.96 -25.25 42.09
CA GLY A 696 28.46 -24.78 43.37
C GLY A 696 28.79 -23.28 43.33
N ILE A 697 28.08 -22.46 44.12
CA ILE A 697 28.20 -21.00 44.13
C ILE A 697 28.91 -20.52 45.41
N PRO A 698 30.11 -19.92 45.33
CA PRO A 698 30.84 -19.41 46.50
C PRO A 698 30.15 -18.21 47.17
N ARG A 699 30.10 -18.18 48.50
CA ARG A 699 29.60 -17.02 49.26
C ARG A 699 30.65 -15.89 49.31
N GLY A 700 30.19 -14.65 49.30
CA GLY A 700 31.05 -13.50 49.64
C GLY A 700 31.47 -13.53 51.11
N ALA A 701 32.68 -13.06 51.42
CA ALA A 701 33.13 -12.91 52.81
C ALA A 701 32.28 -11.84 53.52
N ALA A 702 31.84 -12.10 54.76
CA ALA A 702 31.08 -11.14 55.55
C ALA A 702 31.94 -9.90 55.86
N GLY A 703 31.44 -8.71 55.50
CA GLY A 703 32.06 -7.44 55.88
C GLY A 703 31.97 -7.19 57.38
N GLN A 704 32.93 -6.43 57.94
CA GLN A 704 32.87 -6.03 59.34
C GLN A 704 31.69 -5.06 59.57
N PRO A 705 30.94 -5.19 60.68
CA PRO A 705 29.90 -4.22 61.01
C PRO A 705 30.51 -2.84 61.26
N GLY A 706 29.97 -1.82 60.59
CA GLY A 706 30.32 -0.43 60.87
C GLY A 706 29.90 -0.02 62.28
N GLN A 707 30.60 0.95 62.88
CA GLN A 707 30.19 1.50 64.18
C GLN A 707 28.81 2.17 64.08
N PRO A 708 27.92 2.00 65.07
CA PRO A 708 26.64 2.71 65.11
C PRO A 708 26.88 4.22 65.18
N GLY A 709 26.28 4.96 64.24
CA GLY A 709 26.20 6.40 64.35
C GLY A 709 25.38 6.81 65.57
N THR A 710 25.69 7.98 66.14
CA THR A 710 24.90 8.61 67.20
C THR A 710 23.46 8.79 66.71
N PRO A 711 22.42 8.44 67.49
CA PRO A 711 21.04 8.70 67.10
C PRO A 711 20.85 10.20 66.86
N GLY A 712 20.42 10.57 65.65
CA GLY A 712 19.97 11.94 65.39
C GLY A 712 18.78 12.25 66.30
N THR A 713 18.72 13.47 66.82
CA THR A 713 17.48 14.00 67.40
C THR A 713 16.42 13.96 66.31
N GLY A 714 15.42 13.08 66.44
CA GLY A 714 14.35 12.94 65.46
C GLY A 714 13.67 14.29 65.17
N LEU A 715 13.16 14.44 63.94
CA LEU A 715 12.34 15.58 63.56
C LEU A 715 11.15 15.71 64.52
N ALA A 716 10.75 16.95 64.84
CA ALA A 716 9.57 17.18 65.67
C ALA A 716 8.34 16.49 65.04
N PRO A 717 7.47 15.86 65.84
CA PRO A 717 6.31 15.16 65.30
C PRO A 717 5.37 16.14 64.61
N GLY A 718 4.98 15.83 63.37
CA GLY A 718 3.96 16.58 62.64
C GLY A 718 2.55 16.36 63.20
N ASN A 719 1.59 17.18 62.80
CA ASN A 719 0.17 17.00 63.15
C ASN A 719 -0.49 16.03 62.16
N PRO A 720 -0.86 14.80 62.54
CA PRO A 720 -1.33 13.81 61.58
C PRO A 720 -2.78 14.07 61.15
N ILE A 721 -3.11 13.54 59.97
CA ILE A 721 -4.47 13.36 59.47
C ILE A 721 -5.04 12.11 60.13
N VAL A 722 -6.19 12.23 60.78
CA VAL A 722 -6.76 11.15 61.61
C VAL A 722 -7.94 10.44 60.95
N ALA A 723 -8.68 11.11 60.07
CA ALA A 723 -9.84 10.53 59.41
C ALA A 723 -10.14 11.19 58.06
N LEU A 724 -10.75 10.42 57.15
CA LEU A 724 -11.22 10.88 55.84
C LEU A 724 -12.70 10.55 55.67
N SER A 725 -13.43 11.35 54.90
CA SER A 725 -14.82 11.06 54.55
C SER A 725 -14.97 10.01 53.44
N TRP A 726 -13.87 9.42 52.97
CA TRP A 726 -13.81 8.38 51.94
C TRP A 726 -12.78 7.30 52.32
N GLN A 727 -12.98 6.09 51.80
CA GLN A 727 -12.01 5.00 51.95
C GLN A 727 -10.94 5.06 50.86
N HIS A 728 -9.67 4.99 51.25
CA HIS A 728 -8.56 4.92 50.30
C HIS A 728 -8.65 3.67 49.42
N ALA A 729 -8.51 3.85 48.10
CA ALA A 729 -8.63 2.79 47.08
C ALA A 729 -9.97 2.02 47.12
N GLY A 730 -10.99 2.56 47.80
CA GLY A 730 -12.31 1.96 47.94
C GLY A 730 -13.42 2.78 47.29
N MET A 731 -14.65 2.26 47.36
CA MET A 731 -15.88 2.87 46.81
C MET A 731 -16.81 3.43 47.90
N HIS A 732 -16.36 3.44 49.16
CA HIS A 732 -17.19 3.86 50.30
C HIS A 732 -16.88 5.31 50.74
N TRP A 733 -17.93 6.14 50.87
CA TRP A 733 -17.89 7.50 51.41
C TRP A 733 -18.98 7.72 52.47
N ALA A 734 -18.87 8.78 53.25
CA ALA A 734 -19.84 9.10 54.29
C ALA A 734 -21.17 9.58 53.68
N GLY A 735 -22.30 9.02 54.11
CA GLY A 735 -23.65 9.45 53.71
C GLY A 735 -24.45 8.42 52.88
N ASN A 736 -25.77 8.56 52.84
CA ASN A 736 -26.71 7.62 52.19
C ASN A 736 -27.36 8.23 50.93
N ARG A 737 -26.53 8.76 50.01
CA ARG A 737 -26.98 9.47 48.81
C ARG A 737 -26.70 8.67 47.53
N SER A 738 -27.69 8.65 46.64
CA SER A 738 -27.72 7.81 45.44
C SER A 738 -27.09 8.44 44.19
N LYS A 739 -26.60 9.69 44.23
CA LYS A 739 -25.92 10.33 43.10
C LYS A 739 -24.64 11.03 43.53
N PHE A 740 -23.56 10.78 42.78
CA PHE A 740 -22.22 11.33 43.02
C PHE A 740 -22.17 12.86 43.04
N THR A 741 -22.93 13.53 42.15
CA THR A 741 -23.00 14.99 42.10
C THR A 741 -23.52 15.61 43.39
N ASP A 742 -24.38 14.90 44.11
CA ASP A 742 -25.04 15.38 45.33
C ASP A 742 -24.08 15.28 46.52
N VAL A 743 -23.12 14.34 46.48
CA VAL A 743 -22.04 14.24 47.47
C VAL A 743 -21.18 15.51 47.41
N PHE A 744 -20.70 15.91 46.23
CA PHE A 744 -19.85 17.11 46.11
C PHE A 744 -20.59 18.44 46.27
N ARG A 745 -21.88 18.51 45.91
CA ARG A 745 -22.67 19.74 46.04
C ARG A 745 -23.21 19.96 47.44
N GLU A 746 -23.70 18.93 48.12
CA GLU A 746 -24.45 19.11 49.38
C GLU A 746 -23.63 18.76 50.62
N GLN A 747 -22.76 17.74 50.57
CA GLN A 747 -22.00 17.25 51.73
C GLN A 747 -20.50 17.62 51.66
N GLY A 748 -19.92 17.54 50.48
CA GLY A 748 -18.48 17.68 50.21
C GLY A 748 -17.66 16.46 50.66
N ILE A 749 -16.36 16.49 50.34
CA ILE A 749 -15.38 15.53 50.87
C ILE A 749 -14.53 16.21 51.95
N ALA A 750 -14.26 15.53 53.05
CA ALA A 750 -13.61 16.14 54.22
C ALA A 750 -12.43 15.34 54.76
N ILE A 751 -11.48 16.08 55.34
CA ILE A 751 -10.25 15.61 55.98
C ILE A 751 -10.21 16.16 57.40
N ALA A 752 -9.99 15.29 58.40
CA ALA A 752 -9.85 15.70 59.80
C ALA A 752 -8.41 15.56 60.30
N PHE A 753 -7.98 16.50 61.13
CA PHE A 753 -6.64 16.58 61.72
C PHE A 753 -6.68 16.25 63.22
N GLU A 754 -5.58 15.73 63.78
CA GLU A 754 -5.51 15.40 65.22
C GLU A 754 -5.66 16.64 66.10
N LYS A 755 -4.96 17.73 65.74
CA LYS A 755 -5.10 19.05 66.36
C LYS A 755 -5.70 20.05 65.37
N PRO A 756 -6.50 21.03 65.84
CA PRO A 756 -6.99 22.11 65.01
C PRO A 756 -5.85 22.88 64.31
N VAL A 757 -6.09 23.23 63.05
CA VAL A 757 -5.15 23.93 62.17
C VAL A 757 -5.66 25.34 61.86
N ILE A 758 -4.74 26.24 61.49
CA ILE A 758 -5.01 27.63 61.13
C ILE A 758 -5.76 27.64 59.80
N TRP A 759 -7.01 28.12 59.81
CA TRP A 759 -7.86 28.11 58.62
C TRP A 759 -7.31 28.98 57.48
N LYS A 760 -6.77 30.14 57.84
CA LYS A 760 -6.21 31.11 56.89
C LYS A 760 -5.09 30.55 56.01
N ASP A 761 -4.41 29.48 56.44
CA ASP A 761 -3.40 28.81 55.63
C ASP A 761 -4.01 28.22 54.34
N PHE A 762 -5.27 27.80 54.34
CA PHE A 762 -5.92 27.17 53.17
C PHE A 762 -6.33 28.16 52.07
N THR A 763 -6.89 29.31 52.44
CA THR A 763 -7.52 30.26 51.48
C THR A 763 -6.87 31.65 51.48
N GLY A 764 -6.02 31.95 52.46
CA GLY A 764 -5.49 33.29 52.68
C GLY A 764 -6.46 34.26 53.37
N SER A 765 -7.68 33.83 53.70
CA SER A 765 -8.70 34.60 54.42
C SER A 765 -9.31 33.79 55.58
N GLU A 766 -10.05 34.44 56.48
CA GLU A 766 -10.80 33.76 57.56
C GLU A 766 -12.12 33.15 57.05
N GLU A 767 -12.52 33.46 55.82
CA GLU A 767 -13.75 32.98 55.18
C GLU A 767 -13.49 31.74 54.32
N ALA A 768 -14.54 30.97 54.05
CA ALA A 768 -14.56 29.89 53.08
C ALA A 768 -14.29 30.43 51.66
N GLY A 769 -13.60 29.66 50.83
CA GLY A 769 -13.23 30.11 49.50
C GLY A 769 -12.31 29.15 48.77
N ARG A 770 -11.71 29.63 47.68
CA ARG A 770 -10.82 28.81 46.87
C ARG A 770 -9.55 28.47 47.65
N SER A 771 -9.28 27.19 47.84
CA SER A 771 -8.03 26.77 48.47
C SER A 771 -6.87 26.75 47.48
N MET A 772 -5.68 27.09 47.97
CA MET A 772 -4.41 26.90 47.27
C MET A 772 -3.68 25.63 47.69
N LEU A 773 -4.19 24.90 48.71
CA LEU A 773 -3.47 23.83 49.39
C LEU A 773 -4.12 22.45 49.25
N ILE A 774 -5.34 22.36 48.72
CA ILE A 774 -6.01 21.09 48.47
C ILE A 774 -6.57 21.05 47.05
N GLU A 775 -6.31 19.94 46.36
CA GLU A 775 -6.67 19.73 44.96
C GLU A 775 -7.40 18.39 44.83
N LEU A 776 -8.50 18.39 44.07
CA LEU A 776 -9.14 17.18 43.56
C LEU A 776 -8.73 17.05 42.10
N GLU A 777 -8.10 15.95 41.69
CA GLU A 777 -7.81 15.67 40.30
C GLU A 777 -8.78 14.62 39.75
N LEU A 778 -9.39 14.97 38.61
CA LEU A 778 -10.31 14.13 37.87
C LEU A 778 -9.63 13.64 36.59
N PRO A 779 -9.67 12.33 36.28
CA PRO A 779 -9.19 11.83 35.01
C PRO A 779 -10.22 12.11 33.90
N LEU A 780 -9.81 12.87 32.90
CA LEU A 780 -10.49 13.04 31.61
C LEU A 780 -9.73 12.28 30.55
N ILE A 781 -10.42 11.37 29.86
CA ILE A 781 -9.85 10.76 28.66
C ILE A 781 -10.11 11.70 27.49
N ASP A 782 -9.05 12.30 26.97
CA ASP A 782 -9.11 13.01 25.71
C ASP A 782 -8.86 12.02 24.57
N HIS A 783 -9.95 11.59 23.95
CA HIS A 783 -9.92 10.66 22.82
C HIS A 783 -9.33 11.29 21.55
N ASP A 784 -9.08 12.61 21.48
CA ASP A 784 -8.39 13.27 20.37
C ASP A 784 -6.88 13.08 20.38
N HIS A 785 -6.29 12.89 21.57
CA HIS A 785 -4.84 12.90 21.75
C HIS A 785 -4.30 11.60 22.39
N GLY A 786 -5.17 10.67 22.81
CA GLY A 786 -4.76 9.44 23.51
C GLY A 786 -4.11 9.70 24.88
N LEU A 787 -4.36 10.88 25.44
CA LEU A 787 -3.83 11.35 26.71
C LEU A 787 -4.91 11.25 27.80
N VAL A 788 -4.50 10.81 28.99
CA VAL A 788 -5.30 10.99 30.22
C VAL A 788 -4.93 12.35 30.77
N HIS A 789 -5.84 13.31 30.66
CA HIS A 789 -5.70 14.63 31.28
C HIS A 789 -6.22 14.56 32.70
N TRP A 790 -5.48 15.12 33.65
CA TRP A 790 -5.98 15.34 35.00
C TRP A 790 -6.48 16.77 35.07
N VAL A 791 -7.78 16.96 35.31
CA VAL A 791 -8.36 18.29 35.51
C VAL A 791 -8.66 18.53 36.98
N THR A 792 -8.38 19.73 37.44
CA THR A 792 -8.71 20.18 38.79
C THR A 792 -9.95 21.07 38.71
N PRO A 793 -11.14 20.58 39.10
CA PRO A 793 -12.34 21.40 39.11
C PRO A 793 -12.21 22.54 40.12
N GLN A 794 -12.92 23.64 39.87
CA GLN A 794 -12.98 24.74 40.83
C GLN A 794 -13.90 24.34 42.00
N LEU A 795 -13.30 23.92 43.12
CA LEU A 795 -13.98 23.60 44.37
C LEU A 795 -13.70 24.71 45.41
N TRP A 796 -14.66 24.91 46.31
CA TRP A 796 -14.55 25.77 47.47
C TRP A 796 -14.19 24.94 48.69
N ALA A 797 -13.20 25.41 49.45
CA ALA A 797 -12.84 24.84 50.73
C ALA A 797 -13.58 25.57 51.84
N HIS A 798 -14.15 24.78 52.76
CA HIS A 798 -14.83 25.25 53.95
C HIS A 798 -14.17 24.68 55.22
N PRO A 799 -14.06 25.47 56.30
CA PRO A 799 -13.71 24.93 57.60
C PRO A 799 -14.83 24.02 58.10
N ILE A 800 -14.48 22.97 58.84
CA ILE A 800 -15.45 22.10 59.49
C ILE A 800 -15.37 22.20 61.01
N ASP A 801 -16.44 21.84 61.70
CA ASP A 801 -16.49 21.70 63.16
C ASP A 801 -17.24 20.43 63.57
N ASN A 802 -17.13 20.04 64.85
CA ASN A 802 -17.75 18.85 65.43
C ASN A 802 -17.60 17.55 64.60
N PRO A 803 -16.39 17.16 64.15
CA PRO A 803 -16.21 15.94 63.37
C PRO A 803 -16.52 14.69 64.20
N VAL A 804 -17.41 13.84 63.69
CA VAL A 804 -17.72 12.52 64.27
C VAL A 804 -16.86 11.47 63.56
N ILE A 805 -15.87 10.94 64.28
CA ILE A 805 -14.87 9.99 63.75
C ILE A 805 -15.10 8.60 64.33
N ASN A 806 -15.16 7.59 63.46
CA ASN A 806 -15.25 6.18 63.83
C ASN A 806 -14.10 5.40 63.20
N GLY A 807 -13.07 5.08 63.99
CA GLY A 807 -11.82 4.52 63.46
C GLY A 807 -11.07 5.56 62.63
N ASP A 808 -10.84 5.26 61.35
CA ASP A 808 -10.19 6.11 60.35
C ASP A 808 -11.18 6.81 59.41
N PHE A 809 -12.48 6.67 59.68
CA PHE A 809 -13.56 7.19 58.85
C PHE A 809 -14.29 8.35 59.50
N LEU A 810 -14.48 9.43 58.74
CA LEU A 810 -15.18 10.64 59.16
C LEU A 810 -16.66 10.55 58.76
N GLU A 811 -17.54 10.26 59.72
CA GLU A 811 -18.96 9.96 59.47
C GLU A 811 -19.83 11.19 59.23
N SER A 812 -19.59 12.28 59.98
CA SER A 812 -20.32 13.55 59.83
C SER A 812 -19.53 14.73 60.39
N TRP A 813 -19.81 15.94 59.90
CA TRP A 813 -19.18 17.19 60.33
C TRP A 813 -20.11 18.37 60.04
N ASP A 814 -19.95 19.45 60.79
CA ASP A 814 -20.62 20.72 60.55
C ASP A 814 -19.77 21.58 59.61
N ILE A 815 -20.37 22.21 58.61
CA ILE A 815 -19.67 23.11 57.69
C ILE A 815 -19.84 24.54 58.16
N LEU A 816 -18.74 25.27 58.23
CA LEU A 816 -18.72 26.69 58.59
C LEU A 816 -18.41 27.57 57.37
N ASP A 817 -18.80 28.84 57.43
CA ASP A 817 -18.46 29.84 56.41
C ASP A 817 -17.19 30.63 56.75
N ALA A 818 -16.73 30.58 58.01
CA ALA A 818 -15.51 31.23 58.47
C ALA A 818 -15.01 30.58 59.76
N ALA A 819 -13.69 30.58 59.97
CA ALA A 819 -13.05 30.11 61.21
C ALA A 819 -11.63 30.69 61.36
N ASP A 820 -11.15 30.80 62.60
CA ASP A 820 -9.73 31.09 62.88
C ASP A 820 -8.91 29.79 62.92
N LEU A 821 -9.41 28.79 63.66
CA LEU A 821 -8.89 27.44 63.76
C LEU A 821 -9.98 26.46 63.36
N THR A 822 -9.61 25.37 62.70
CA THR A 822 -10.55 24.32 62.34
C THR A 822 -9.97 22.92 62.58
N PRO A 823 -10.75 21.95 63.09
CA PRO A 823 -10.35 20.55 63.18
C PRO A 823 -10.24 19.83 61.82
N GLY A 824 -10.66 20.44 60.71
CA GLY A 824 -10.59 19.80 59.39
C GLY A 824 -10.98 20.71 58.24
N VAL A 825 -10.96 20.18 57.02
CA VAL A 825 -11.36 20.92 55.81
C VAL A 825 -12.32 20.09 54.98
N CYS A 826 -13.35 20.73 54.42
CA CYS A 826 -14.30 20.14 53.49
C CYS A 826 -14.22 20.83 52.13
N LEU A 827 -14.18 20.06 51.04
CA LEU A 827 -14.27 20.57 49.67
C LEU A 827 -15.68 20.37 49.11
N ARG A 828 -16.28 21.46 48.64
CA ARG A 828 -17.59 21.48 47.98
C ARG A 828 -17.52 22.10 46.59
N ALA A 829 -18.38 21.62 45.71
CA ALA A 829 -18.59 22.20 44.39
C ALA A 829 -19.37 23.52 44.49
N ASP A 830 -18.94 24.54 43.75
CA ASP A 830 -19.68 25.80 43.58
C ASP A 830 -20.97 25.59 42.74
N GLU A 831 -21.95 26.50 42.83
CA GLU A 831 -23.20 26.48 42.05
C GLU A 831 -22.96 26.48 40.53
N LYS A 832 -21.81 27.00 40.08
CA LYS A 832 -21.37 27.01 38.67
C LYS A 832 -20.72 25.70 38.21
N PHE A 833 -20.54 24.73 39.10
CA PHE A 833 -19.91 23.45 38.77
C PHE A 833 -20.89 22.51 38.05
N HIS A 834 -20.81 22.45 36.72
CA HIS A 834 -21.55 21.50 35.89
C HIS A 834 -20.67 20.30 35.53
N LEU A 835 -21.11 19.09 35.90
CA LEU A 835 -20.41 17.83 35.62
C LEU A 835 -21.02 17.17 34.37
N ASP A 836 -20.93 17.80 33.20
CA ASP A 836 -21.29 17.21 31.89
C ASP A 836 -20.10 16.46 31.25
N LEU A 837 -19.13 16.02 32.07
CA LEU A 837 -17.87 15.44 31.64
C LEU A 837 -17.98 13.91 31.54
N ASN A 838 -17.56 13.34 30.40
CA ASN A 838 -17.34 11.90 30.21
C ASN A 838 -16.17 11.43 31.08
N LEU A 839 -16.42 11.27 32.38
CA LEU A 839 -15.49 10.66 33.34
C LEU A 839 -15.37 9.17 33.03
N ASP A 840 -14.15 8.64 33.05
CA ASP A 840 -13.96 7.19 33.07
C ASP A 840 -14.05 6.71 34.53
N PRO A 841 -15.12 6.00 34.93
CA PRO A 841 -15.28 5.53 36.31
C PRO A 841 -14.22 4.51 36.72
N ASP A 842 -13.50 3.90 35.77
CA ASP A 842 -12.40 2.96 36.03
C ASP A 842 -11.09 3.68 36.40
N LEU A 843 -10.98 4.99 36.17
CA LEU A 843 -9.86 5.83 36.61
C LEU A 843 -10.23 6.55 37.93
N GLY A 844 -9.55 6.19 39.03
CA GLY A 844 -9.83 6.76 40.36
C GLY A 844 -9.54 8.26 40.49
N PHE A 845 -10.34 8.93 41.33
CA PHE A 845 -10.22 10.34 41.72
C PHE A 845 -9.02 10.50 42.64
N ARG A 846 -8.23 11.56 42.48
CA ARG A 846 -7.08 11.82 43.37
C ARG A 846 -7.32 13.05 44.21
N VAL A 847 -6.98 12.96 45.48
CA VAL A 847 -7.00 14.07 46.43
C VAL A 847 -5.56 14.35 46.87
N LEU A 848 -5.12 15.58 46.67
CA LEU A 848 -3.82 16.07 47.10
C LEU A 848 -4.02 17.16 48.16
N LEU A 849 -3.29 17.06 49.26
CA LEU A 849 -3.21 18.11 50.28
C LEU A 849 -1.74 18.42 50.58
N TYR A 850 -1.35 19.67 50.38
CA TYR A 850 0.01 20.15 50.64
C TYR A 850 0.18 20.50 52.14
N GLY A 851 0.43 19.47 52.96
CA GLY A 851 0.51 19.59 54.42
C GLY A 851 1.63 20.52 54.94
N ASP A 852 2.66 20.75 54.12
CA ASP A 852 3.77 21.69 54.37
C ASP A 852 3.34 23.10 54.77
N PHE A 853 2.19 23.55 54.26
CA PHE A 853 1.71 24.91 54.43
C PHE A 853 0.55 25.01 55.43
N VAL A 854 0.02 23.88 55.92
CA VAL A 854 -1.09 23.85 56.88
C VAL A 854 -0.52 23.63 58.28
N ARG A 855 -0.73 24.58 59.20
CA ARG A 855 -0.09 24.55 60.52
C ARG A 855 -1.10 24.59 61.66
N THR A 856 -0.73 24.01 62.79
CA THR A 856 -1.42 24.22 64.08
C THR A 856 -1.03 25.58 64.66
N GLU A 857 -1.75 26.04 65.70
CA GLU A 857 -1.40 27.26 66.44
C GLU A 857 0.04 27.23 67.00
N ASP A 858 0.51 26.05 67.41
CA ASP A 858 1.90 25.83 67.89
C ASP A 858 2.98 25.88 66.77
N GLY A 859 2.60 26.13 65.51
CA GLY A 859 3.50 26.19 64.37
C GLY A 859 3.95 24.84 63.81
N VAL A 860 3.28 23.74 64.19
CA VAL A 860 3.55 22.39 63.69
C VAL A 860 2.77 22.16 62.40
N ALA A 861 3.47 21.77 61.32
CA ALA A 861 2.83 21.47 60.03
C ALA A 861 2.07 20.14 60.06
N VAL A 862 1.05 20.02 59.20
CA VAL A 862 0.34 18.76 58.98
C VAL A 862 1.28 17.73 58.33
N ASP A 863 1.27 16.51 58.85
CA ASP A 863 2.01 15.40 58.26
C ASP A 863 1.15 14.70 57.20
N GLY A 864 1.51 14.87 55.94
CA GLY A 864 0.82 14.23 54.82
C GLY A 864 1.34 12.83 54.49
N THR A 865 2.23 12.25 55.30
CA THR A 865 2.92 11.01 54.97
C THR A 865 1.97 9.81 55.08
N PHE A 866 1.31 9.50 53.97
CA PHE A 866 0.26 8.47 53.89
C PHE A 866 0.81 7.12 53.39
N LEU A 867 1.72 6.53 54.15
CA LEU A 867 2.38 5.27 53.79
C LEU A 867 1.41 4.09 53.91
N GLY A 868 1.28 3.31 52.84
CA GLY A 868 0.45 2.12 52.82
C GLY A 868 -1.06 2.38 52.94
N GLY A 869 -1.50 3.63 52.78
CA GLY A 869 -2.92 4.00 52.87
C GLY A 869 -3.50 3.92 54.29
N GLN A 870 -2.68 3.99 55.33
CA GLN A 870 -3.09 3.86 56.73
C GLN A 870 -3.23 5.22 57.43
N LEU A 871 -4.30 5.37 58.20
CA LEU A 871 -4.52 6.51 59.11
C LEU A 871 -4.34 6.05 60.57
N PRO A 872 -3.90 6.94 61.48
CA PRO A 872 -3.45 8.30 61.21
C PRO A 872 -2.18 8.33 60.34
N THR A 873 -1.95 9.42 59.60
CA THR A 873 -0.70 9.59 58.84
C THR A 873 0.51 9.50 59.77
N GLY A 874 1.66 9.09 59.22
CA GLY A 874 2.89 8.96 60.02
C GLY A 874 3.21 10.26 60.77
N ALA A 875 3.91 10.20 61.90
CA ALA A 875 4.28 11.39 62.70
C ALA A 875 5.76 11.79 62.53
N SER A 876 6.39 11.39 61.43
CA SER A 876 7.84 11.48 61.22
C SER A 876 8.21 12.71 60.39
N GLY A 877 8.17 13.88 61.03
CA GLY A 877 8.58 15.17 60.46
C GLY A 877 7.50 15.79 59.57
N GLY A 878 6.63 16.61 60.18
CA GLY A 878 5.54 17.28 59.48
C GLY A 878 5.98 18.09 58.24
N GLY A 879 5.04 18.31 57.34
CA GLY A 879 5.29 18.93 56.04
C GLY A 879 5.59 17.91 54.94
N SER A 880 4.53 17.24 54.50
CA SER A 880 4.59 16.42 53.30
C SER A 880 3.25 16.47 52.57
N THR A 881 3.25 16.10 51.29
CA THR A 881 2.03 16.06 50.49
C THR A 881 1.25 14.77 50.77
N PHE A 882 0.04 14.92 51.31
CA PHE A 882 -0.93 13.84 51.40
C PHE A 882 -1.50 13.54 50.01
N ARG A 883 -1.52 12.26 49.65
CA ARG A 883 -2.05 11.77 48.37
C ARG A 883 -2.95 10.57 48.63
N SER A 884 -4.23 10.68 48.33
CA SER A 884 -5.18 9.58 48.42
C SER A 884 -6.01 9.50 47.13
N TRP A 885 -6.65 8.36 46.89
CA TRP A 885 -7.55 8.18 45.77
C TRP A 885 -8.72 7.27 46.13
N PHE A 886 -9.81 7.38 45.38
CA PHE A 886 -11.02 6.56 45.51
C PHE A 886 -11.69 6.38 44.13
N THR A 887 -12.56 5.39 43.98
CA THR A 887 -13.27 5.09 42.73
C THR A 887 -14.78 5.26 42.88
N LEU A 888 -15.49 5.40 41.76
CA LEU A 888 -16.95 5.53 41.73
C LEU A 888 -17.64 4.22 41.38
N GLU A 889 -18.85 4.04 41.90
CA GLU A 889 -19.76 3.00 41.44
C GLU A 889 -20.40 3.41 40.10
N ARG A 890 -20.51 2.44 39.18
CA ARG A 890 -21.07 2.63 37.84
C ARG A 890 -22.58 2.46 37.96
N ASP A 891 -23.34 3.54 37.82
CA ASP A 891 -24.82 3.49 37.74
C ASP A 891 -25.30 2.79 36.46
#